data_AF-A0A226F4X5-F1
#
_entry.id   AF-A0A226F4X5-F1
#
_cell.length_a   1.000
_cell.length_b   1.000
_cell.length_c   1.000
_cell.angle_alpha   90.00
_cell.angle_beta   90.00
_cell.angle_gamma   90.00
#
_symmetry.space_group_name_H-M   'P 1'
#
loop_
_entity.id
_entity.type
_entity.pdbx_description
1 polymer ?
#
loop_
_entity_poly.entity_id
_entity_poly.type
_entity_poly.pdbx_seq_one_letter_code
_entity_poly.pdbx_strand_id
1 'polypeptide(L)'
;MSPESEALLLDCDTDERSGSHHQRRSRSPNGTYHRHRHKLLFGALVLLSVITYLVSINVFQLPPFGEIMVVVPQNPFTTEQSQAVDQSTIESPSSTETSPPDTSIVSPDEIPESSPTTPDNYESSTSQPVQHSTEGNAISTTLEKTESNQITTPTQITSPAPTNAPTPEESKEVATTPEPSDDETDMGELAETESTEEESYSSDFLTRGSNVTHPACKIPKLDPFHSSIRNISSEKYSPAKCRKKFSLMFEIHIGNESSTLTQLKSSEKTGWKDCCYKLVFRDPKKSDDDSEIFSKKCYPIRKKRLVIPPTHEFITIFCNSTTNSSIRETMVDAFALAPLKPLVEERLEKVLNFSNVHNTSKVVATEQINLVVLGLDAVSHMNFQRIMPKVHKYLIEQLSAYWLDGYTKIGDNTYPNLLAMLTAQTVNETEASCSKEKYYDDCPFIWKLFAKQGYRTAYGEDSTWMGIFAYLKNGFKQAPTDYYLRPISRMAEKHIKADKRGNPHICYGPRLSFEFLLNHMKSLASTMGQKKRYFQLIWATSLTHDYVNLGRMGEKPLLNFIQWMEKEGHLNNTAFLLTSDHGIRWGPMRSTAQGKVEENMPLFYILLPEWFRRKYASAVTNLLDNRARLTTPFDVHETFLDLLDLSSIGDDNLKKRTKELAALDAAKKLSRGISLFLPIPESRTCKVAEIAEHWCVCHSTKVVQVSDGEVQQAANYVVFALNSFVSKYPKCAYLALHSVQYALLVIPASVAKKSSHQKTFELSFRTAPGNATFDATVVRNKKNQWSVSGVISRTNLYGNQSFCVDSTDMKKYCYCLT
;
A
#
# COMPACT_ATOMS: atom_id res chain seq x y z
N MET A 1 57.37 12.15 -1.48
CA MET A 1 58.24 12.54 -0.35
C MET A 1 57.65 11.89 0.91
N SER A 2 58.50 11.24 1.71
CA SER A 2 58.24 10.62 3.03
C SER A 2 58.28 11.70 4.15
N PRO A 3 58.19 11.40 5.47
CA PRO A 3 58.07 10.13 6.21
C PRO A 3 56.77 9.98 7.04
N GLU A 4 56.25 8.78 7.35
CA GLU A 4 56.65 7.75 8.35
C GLU A 4 56.41 8.13 9.83
N SER A 5 55.70 7.24 10.55
CA SER A 5 55.97 6.87 11.95
C SER A 5 55.39 5.47 12.24
N GLU A 6 56.11 4.65 13.01
CA GLU A 6 55.75 3.24 13.27
C GLU A 6 55.25 2.99 14.71
N ALA A 7 54.54 1.86 14.84
CA ALA A 7 54.49 0.91 15.96
C ALA A 7 54.63 1.37 17.43
N LEU A 8 53.74 0.83 18.28
CA LEU A 8 54.15 0.22 19.55
C LEU A 8 53.15 -0.86 20.00
N LEU A 9 53.67 -1.91 20.63
CA LEU A 9 52.97 -3.03 21.27
C LEU A 9 53.55 -3.20 22.67
N LEU A 10 52.71 -3.44 23.69
CA LEU A 10 52.96 -4.41 24.78
C LEU A 10 51.81 -4.44 25.81
N ASP A 11 51.75 -5.53 26.56
CA ASP A 11 50.69 -5.90 27.51
C ASP A 11 50.86 -5.31 28.92
N CYS A 12 49.75 -5.30 29.67
CA CYS A 12 49.57 -5.88 31.03
C CYS A 12 48.27 -5.35 31.67
N ASP A 13 47.63 -5.97 32.68
CA ASP A 13 47.30 -7.37 33.06
C ASP A 13 46.43 -7.26 34.36
N THR A 14 45.78 -8.33 34.85
CA THR A 14 45.06 -8.44 36.16
C THR A 14 43.77 -7.58 36.30
N ASP A 15 42.73 -7.88 37.11
CA ASP A 15 42.31 -9.04 37.94
C ASP A 15 40.82 -8.83 38.36
N GLU A 16 39.99 -9.76 38.88
CA GLU A 16 39.99 -11.24 38.99
C GLU A 16 38.52 -11.71 39.29
N ARG A 17 38.23 -13.02 39.22
CA ARG A 17 37.12 -13.76 39.92
C ARG A 17 35.65 -13.47 39.55
N SER A 18 34.70 -14.42 39.71
CA SER A 18 34.74 -15.89 39.94
C SER A 18 33.33 -16.48 39.71
N GLY A 19 33.10 -17.75 39.34
CA GLY A 19 33.99 -18.87 38.97
C GLY A 19 33.38 -19.61 37.77
N SER A 20 32.92 -20.87 37.77
CA SER A 20 33.22 -22.15 38.45
C SER A 20 32.07 -23.13 38.11
N HIS A 21 32.23 -24.38 37.68
CA HIS A 21 33.42 -25.27 37.56
C HIS A 21 33.16 -26.28 36.38
N HIS A 22 33.82 -27.43 36.11
CA HIS A 22 34.68 -28.32 36.92
C HIS A 22 35.80 -29.07 36.15
N GLN A 23 35.62 -30.34 35.73
CA GLN A 23 36.61 -31.34 35.24
C GLN A 23 35.91 -32.43 34.39
N ARG A 24 36.51 -33.26 33.51
CA ARG A 24 37.82 -33.98 33.57
C ARG A 24 38.54 -34.24 32.22
N ARG A 25 39.81 -34.64 32.37
CA ARG A 25 40.84 -35.21 31.45
C ARG A 25 40.30 -36.29 30.46
N SER A 26 40.96 -36.66 29.35
CA SER A 26 42.41 -36.89 29.08
C SER A 26 42.80 -36.71 27.60
N ARG A 27 43.91 -36.03 27.25
CA ARG A 27 45.31 -36.51 27.01
C ARG A 27 45.55 -37.40 25.76
N SER A 28 46.70 -37.16 25.11
CA SER A 28 47.14 -37.56 23.75
C SER A 28 48.11 -38.80 23.81
N PRO A 29 49.02 -39.19 22.84
CA PRO A 29 49.77 -38.38 21.84
C PRO A 29 50.17 -38.99 20.44
N ASN A 30 50.65 -38.10 19.57
CA ASN A 30 51.73 -38.21 18.56
C ASN A 30 51.67 -39.18 17.35
N GLY A 31 52.24 -38.70 16.22
CA GLY A 31 52.46 -39.47 14.98
C GLY A 31 52.97 -38.62 13.79
N THR A 32 54.14 -38.00 13.91
CA THR A 32 54.78 -37.22 12.82
C THR A 32 55.86 -38.03 12.08
N TYR A 33 56.03 -37.82 10.76
CA TYR A 33 57.28 -37.36 10.12
C TYR A 33 57.21 -37.26 8.56
N HIS A 34 58.13 -36.44 8.02
CA HIS A 34 58.69 -36.22 6.65
C HIS A 34 58.36 -37.13 5.42
N ARG A 35 58.67 -36.77 4.15
CA ARG A 35 58.97 -35.49 3.40
C ARG A 35 59.18 -35.86 1.90
N HIS A 36 59.07 -34.88 0.97
CA HIS A 36 59.25 -34.93 -0.52
C HIS A 36 59.99 -36.16 -1.14
N ARG A 37 59.63 -36.70 -2.33
CA ARG A 37 59.38 -36.03 -3.63
C ARG A 37 58.64 -36.96 -4.62
N HIS A 38 57.79 -36.43 -5.51
CA HIS A 38 58.01 -36.36 -6.97
C HIS A 38 56.77 -35.78 -7.70
N LYS A 39 56.99 -35.02 -8.78
CA LYS A 39 55.95 -34.59 -9.75
C LYS A 39 55.95 -35.54 -10.95
N LEU A 40 54.93 -35.40 -11.81
CA LEU A 40 54.71 -36.10 -13.10
C LEU A 40 54.17 -37.55 -12.98
N LEU A 41 52.84 -37.71 -13.10
CA LEU A 41 52.18 -38.82 -13.83
C LEU A 41 50.63 -38.79 -13.83
N PHE A 42 49.97 -37.87 -13.10
CA PHE A 42 48.50 -37.82 -13.00
C PHE A 42 47.79 -36.77 -13.90
N GLY A 43 48.35 -36.47 -15.07
CA GLY A 43 47.76 -35.53 -16.04
C GLY A 43 47.02 -36.16 -17.24
N ALA A 44 47.22 -37.46 -17.50
CA ALA A 44 46.88 -38.06 -18.80
C ALA A 44 45.55 -38.86 -18.84
N LEU A 45 44.91 -39.13 -17.71
CA LEU A 45 43.75 -40.04 -17.62
C LEU A 45 42.37 -39.36 -17.53
N VAL A 46 42.32 -38.02 -17.52
CA VAL A 46 41.05 -37.26 -17.42
C VAL A 46 40.59 -36.71 -18.78
N LEU A 47 41.46 -36.63 -19.78
CA LEU A 47 41.13 -36.07 -21.11
C LEU A 47 40.41 -37.04 -22.06
N LEU A 48 40.55 -38.36 -21.83
CA LEU A 48 40.05 -39.41 -22.74
C LEU A 48 38.58 -39.81 -22.52
N SER A 49 37.97 -39.43 -21.40
CA SER A 49 36.57 -39.71 -21.07
C SER A 49 35.60 -38.58 -21.46
N VAL A 50 36.10 -37.40 -21.84
CA VAL A 50 35.28 -36.24 -22.23
C VAL A 50 34.94 -36.26 -23.73
N ILE A 51 35.84 -36.77 -24.58
CA ILE A 51 35.70 -36.75 -26.04
C ILE A 51 34.64 -37.77 -26.52
N THR A 52 34.51 -38.91 -25.85
CA THR A 52 33.55 -39.98 -26.21
C THR A 52 32.09 -39.68 -25.88
N TYR A 53 31.80 -38.64 -25.08
CA TYR A 53 30.41 -38.28 -24.74
C TYR A 53 29.80 -37.24 -25.70
N LEU A 54 30.61 -36.54 -26.49
CA LEU A 54 30.18 -35.41 -27.34
C LEU A 54 29.77 -35.80 -28.78
N VAL A 55 29.74 -37.10 -29.12
CA VAL A 55 29.41 -37.59 -30.47
C VAL A 55 27.97 -38.11 -30.58
N SER A 56 27.26 -38.25 -29.45
CA SER A 56 26.05 -39.10 -29.35
C SER A 56 24.70 -38.37 -29.33
N ILE A 57 24.63 -37.06 -29.59
CA ILE A 57 23.36 -36.32 -29.75
C ILE A 57 23.47 -35.34 -30.94
N ASN A 58 22.99 -35.75 -32.12
CA ASN A 58 22.90 -34.85 -33.28
C ASN A 58 21.77 -35.22 -34.27
N VAL A 59 20.54 -35.40 -33.78
CA VAL A 59 19.32 -35.48 -34.62
C VAL A 59 18.18 -34.73 -33.94
N PHE A 60 17.92 -33.50 -34.38
CA PHE A 60 16.58 -32.96 -34.66
C PHE A 60 16.71 -31.60 -35.34
N GLN A 61 16.12 -31.44 -36.52
CA GLN A 61 16.15 -30.19 -37.28
C GLN A 61 15.15 -29.17 -36.70
N LEU A 62 15.55 -27.90 -36.65
CA LEU A 62 14.66 -26.76 -36.45
C LEU A 62 14.63 -25.89 -37.72
N PRO A 63 13.47 -25.33 -38.10
CA PRO A 63 13.39 -24.41 -39.23
C PRO A 63 14.07 -23.07 -38.92
N PRO A 64 14.49 -22.30 -39.94
CA PRO A 64 15.21 -21.04 -39.73
C PRO A 64 14.32 -19.96 -39.10
N PHE A 65 14.92 -19.15 -38.21
CA PHE A 65 14.31 -17.92 -37.74
C PHE A 65 14.36 -16.85 -38.83
N GLY A 66 13.21 -16.29 -39.20
CA GLY A 66 13.15 -15.04 -39.96
C GLY A 66 13.45 -13.84 -39.05
N GLU A 67 14.09 -12.82 -39.60
CA GLU A 67 14.42 -11.59 -38.88
C GLU A 67 13.14 -10.84 -38.46
N ILE A 68 13.04 -10.50 -37.18
CA ILE A 68 12.00 -9.60 -36.67
C ILE A 68 12.63 -8.22 -36.50
N MET A 69 12.24 -7.27 -37.34
CA MET A 69 12.66 -5.87 -37.21
C MET A 69 12.20 -5.31 -35.87
N VAL A 70 13.15 -4.87 -35.04
CA VAL A 70 12.86 -4.11 -33.82
C VAL A 70 12.51 -2.68 -34.21
N VAL A 71 11.21 -2.40 -34.37
CA VAL A 71 10.72 -1.04 -34.57
C VAL A 71 10.81 -0.29 -33.24
N VAL A 72 11.88 0.49 -33.08
CA VAL A 72 12.05 1.41 -31.95
C VAL A 72 11.12 2.61 -32.14
N PRO A 73 10.18 2.90 -31.22
CA PRO A 73 9.45 4.16 -31.24
C PRO A 73 10.41 5.30 -30.88
N GLN A 74 10.59 6.27 -31.77
CA GLN A 74 11.38 7.45 -31.47
C GLN A 74 10.61 8.38 -30.52
N ASN A 75 11.20 8.70 -29.37
CA ASN A 75 10.82 9.90 -28.62
C ASN A 75 11.36 11.12 -29.38
N PRO A 76 10.52 12.11 -29.75
CA PRO A 76 11.00 13.40 -30.20
C PRO A 76 11.51 14.25 -29.02
N PHE A 77 12.24 15.32 -29.34
CA PHE A 77 12.75 16.35 -28.41
C PHE A 77 13.83 15.92 -27.40
N THR A 78 15.10 15.95 -27.83
CA THR A 78 16.18 16.64 -27.08
C THR A 78 17.47 16.75 -27.89
N THR A 79 17.68 17.87 -28.59
CA THR A 79 19.01 18.42 -28.93
C THR A 79 18.88 19.87 -29.39
N GLU A 80 19.37 20.81 -28.59
CA GLU A 80 20.06 21.99 -29.10
C GLU A 80 21.47 21.99 -28.51
N GLN A 81 22.47 22.03 -29.39
CA GLN A 81 23.83 22.44 -29.05
C GLN A 81 24.26 23.51 -30.05
N SER A 82 25.03 24.47 -29.57
CA SER A 82 25.49 25.63 -30.33
C SER A 82 26.71 25.29 -31.20
N GLN A 83 26.79 25.91 -32.39
CA GLN A 83 27.88 26.81 -32.83
C GLN A 83 27.83 27.11 -34.34
N ALA A 84 28.40 28.26 -34.73
CA ALA A 84 28.70 28.75 -36.09
C ALA A 84 27.51 28.87 -37.07
N VAL A 85 27.18 30.02 -37.70
CA VAL A 85 27.99 31.02 -38.43
C VAL A 85 28.60 30.48 -39.72
N ASP A 86 27.94 30.75 -40.85
CA ASP A 86 28.54 31.61 -41.90
C ASP A 86 27.44 32.32 -42.74
N GLN A 87 27.82 33.13 -43.73
CA GLN A 87 27.00 34.15 -44.39
C GLN A 87 26.52 33.80 -45.82
N SER A 88 25.67 34.69 -46.37
CA SER A 88 25.51 35.00 -47.82
C SER A 88 24.68 34.00 -48.66
N THR A 89 23.98 34.37 -49.76
CA THR A 89 23.41 35.66 -50.25
C THR A 89 22.48 35.34 -51.43
N ILE A 90 21.44 36.17 -51.68
CA ILE A 90 20.78 36.35 -53.00
C ILE A 90 19.97 35.09 -53.49
N GLU A 91 18.84 35.12 -54.21
CA GLU A 91 18.12 36.15 -54.99
C GLU A 91 16.57 36.02 -54.82
N SER A 92 15.79 36.87 -55.50
CA SER A 92 14.33 36.73 -55.72
C SER A 92 14.03 37.12 -57.17
N PRO A 93 12.85 36.80 -57.78
CA PRO A 93 11.72 37.76 -57.66
C PRO A 93 10.28 37.21 -57.92
N SER A 94 9.30 38.11 -57.75
CA SER A 94 8.00 38.21 -58.47
C SER A 94 6.87 37.23 -58.09
N SER A 95 5.57 37.59 -58.09
CA SER A 95 4.89 38.88 -58.41
C SER A 95 3.50 39.02 -57.73
N THR A 96 3.13 40.26 -57.33
CA THR A 96 1.77 40.91 -57.33
C THR A 96 0.53 40.17 -56.78
N GLU A 97 -0.41 40.74 -56.02
CA GLU A 97 -0.65 42.07 -55.40
C GLU A 97 -1.76 41.89 -54.28
N THR A 98 -2.44 42.84 -53.61
CA THR A 98 -2.78 44.28 -53.81
C THR A 98 -2.97 44.97 -52.42
N SER A 99 -3.61 46.15 -52.30
CA SER A 99 -3.88 46.91 -51.03
C SER A 99 -5.03 47.94 -51.25
N PRO A 100 -5.36 48.92 -50.35
CA PRO A 100 -5.14 49.14 -48.89
C PRO A 100 -6.51 49.54 -48.20
N PRO A 101 -6.65 50.50 -47.24
CA PRO A 101 -5.86 51.00 -46.08
C PRO A 101 -6.59 50.68 -44.71
N ASP A 102 -6.21 51.10 -43.47
CA ASP A 102 -5.70 52.40 -42.99
C ASP A 102 -5.07 52.39 -41.57
N THR A 103 -4.29 53.44 -41.26
CA THR A 103 -3.80 54.08 -39.98
C THR A 103 -4.02 53.44 -38.56
N SER A 104 -3.18 53.66 -37.52
CA SER A 104 -1.96 54.49 -37.32
C SER A 104 -1.13 54.08 -36.06
N ILE A 105 0.07 54.67 -35.88
CA ILE A 105 1.10 54.40 -34.83
C ILE A 105 1.13 55.54 -33.78
N VAL A 106 1.64 55.31 -32.54
CA VAL A 106 2.61 56.17 -31.77
C VAL A 106 2.86 55.68 -30.31
N SER A 107 4.07 55.95 -29.80
CA SER A 107 4.59 55.86 -28.41
C SER A 107 5.85 56.77 -28.34
N PRO A 108 6.57 57.00 -27.21
CA PRO A 108 6.37 56.62 -25.79
C PRO A 108 6.43 57.88 -24.85
N ASP A 109 6.80 57.74 -23.56
CA ASP A 109 7.77 58.62 -22.83
C ASP A 109 8.07 58.09 -21.39
N GLU A 110 9.05 58.69 -20.67
CA GLU A 110 9.75 58.09 -19.51
C GLU A 110 9.59 58.83 -18.14
N ILE A 111 9.82 58.09 -17.01
CA ILE A 111 10.69 58.36 -15.81
C ILE A 111 10.79 59.83 -15.26
N PRO A 112 10.76 60.14 -13.92
CA PRO A 112 11.40 59.39 -12.80
C PRO A 112 10.70 59.29 -11.40
N GLU A 113 11.34 58.46 -10.57
CA GLU A 113 11.51 58.41 -9.10
C GLU A 113 10.82 59.41 -8.13
N SER A 114 10.38 58.90 -6.96
CA SER A 114 10.93 59.29 -5.63
C SER A 114 10.35 58.46 -4.46
N SER A 115 11.00 58.52 -3.29
CA SER A 115 10.64 57.83 -2.02
C SER A 115 11.41 58.47 -0.84
N PRO A 116 11.32 58.03 0.42
CA PRO A 116 10.16 57.56 1.21
C PRO A 116 10.00 58.33 2.55
N THR A 117 8.85 58.23 3.25
CA THR A 117 8.76 58.62 4.68
C THR A 117 7.71 57.84 5.49
N THR A 118 8.09 57.51 6.72
CA THR A 118 7.29 57.18 7.92
C THR A 118 8.00 57.83 9.13
N PRO A 119 7.52 57.75 10.39
CA PRO A 119 6.19 57.36 10.92
C PRO A 119 5.53 58.53 11.72
N ASP A 120 4.44 58.30 12.46
CA ASP A 120 4.48 58.32 13.95
C ASP A 120 3.16 57.82 14.62
N ASN A 121 3.15 57.78 15.96
CA ASN A 121 2.19 57.10 16.84
C ASN A 121 1.06 58.00 17.41
N TYR A 122 -0.01 57.40 17.96
CA TYR A 122 -0.69 57.88 19.19
C TYR A 122 -1.49 56.75 19.90
N GLU A 123 -1.81 56.94 21.19
CA GLU A 123 -2.17 55.86 22.14
C GLU A 123 -3.64 55.85 22.65
N SER A 124 -4.15 54.63 22.93
CA SER A 124 -5.16 54.33 23.99
C SER A 124 -6.62 54.86 23.77
N SER A 125 -7.65 54.52 24.56
CA SER A 125 -7.81 53.61 25.72
C SER A 125 -9.28 53.13 25.91
N THR A 126 -9.43 51.90 26.44
CA THR A 126 -10.51 51.42 27.35
C THR A 126 -12.03 51.40 27.01
N SER A 127 -12.67 50.33 27.52
CA SER A 127 -14.03 50.24 28.11
C SER A 127 -15.14 49.46 27.36
N GLN A 128 -16.03 48.87 28.17
CA GLN A 128 -17.21 48.03 27.88
C GLN A 128 -18.40 48.56 28.75
N PRO A 129 -19.54 47.85 28.93
CA PRO A 129 -20.60 47.51 27.97
C PRO A 129 -22.01 47.96 28.44
N VAL A 130 -23.04 47.94 27.58
CA VAL A 130 -24.46 48.12 27.98
C VAL A 130 -25.39 47.15 27.22
N GLN A 131 -26.55 46.81 27.80
CA GLN A 131 -27.55 45.84 27.30
C GLN A 131 -28.87 46.52 26.86
N HIS A 132 -29.71 45.76 26.13
CA HIS A 132 -31.20 45.71 26.02
C HIS A 132 -31.56 45.21 24.59
N SER A 133 -32.48 44.27 24.30
CA SER A 133 -33.91 44.08 24.66
C SER A 133 -34.81 45.19 24.04
N THR A 134 -36.02 44.94 23.52
CA THR A 134 -36.91 43.75 23.52
C THR A 134 -37.94 43.84 22.36
N GLU A 135 -38.57 42.73 21.94
CA GLU A 135 -39.86 42.65 21.17
C GLU A 135 -39.93 43.30 19.75
N GLY A 136 -40.90 43.01 18.87
CA GLY A 136 -41.91 41.93 18.81
C GLY A 136 -43.01 42.16 17.74
N ASN A 137 -43.44 41.10 17.01
CA ASN A 137 -44.60 41.01 16.07
C ASN A 137 -44.62 41.95 14.81
N ALA A 138 -45.35 41.70 13.70
CA ALA A 138 -45.92 40.51 13.02
C ALA A 138 -46.58 40.99 11.68
N ILE A 139 -47.29 40.10 10.93
CA ILE A 139 -48.31 40.44 9.88
C ILE A 139 -47.70 40.96 8.52
N SER A 140 -48.15 40.62 7.29
CA SER A 140 -49.34 39.90 6.81
C SER A 140 -49.14 39.09 5.50
N THR A 141 -50.01 38.07 5.29
CA THR A 141 -50.72 37.60 4.07
C THR A 141 -50.26 38.00 2.64
N THR A 142 -50.41 37.16 1.60
CA THR A 142 -51.71 36.67 1.04
C THR A 142 -51.55 35.37 0.19
N LEU A 143 -52.35 34.32 0.47
CA LEU A 143 -53.54 33.81 -0.28
C LEU A 143 -53.21 32.98 -1.55
N GLU A 144 -53.43 31.64 -1.56
CA GLU A 144 -54.63 30.88 -2.07
C GLU A 144 -54.40 30.33 -3.50
N LYS A 145 -55.01 29.25 -4.04
CA LYS A 145 -56.00 28.19 -3.66
C LYS A 145 -55.80 26.99 -4.67
N THR A 146 -56.42 25.81 -4.69
CA THR A 146 -57.53 25.13 -3.95
C THR A 146 -57.38 23.59 -4.12
N GLU A 147 -57.73 22.80 -3.09
CA GLU A 147 -58.61 21.58 -3.08
C GLU A 147 -58.45 20.42 -4.12
N SER A 148 -58.92 19.17 -3.89
CA SER A 148 -59.86 18.63 -2.87
C SER A 148 -59.64 17.14 -2.48
N ASN A 149 -59.94 16.78 -1.22
CA ASN A 149 -60.76 15.63 -0.73
C ASN A 149 -60.38 14.14 -1.02
N GLN A 150 -60.64 13.15 -0.15
CA GLN A 150 -61.14 13.10 1.27
C GLN A 150 -61.01 11.67 1.90
N ILE A 151 -61.26 11.56 3.24
CA ILE A 151 -61.82 10.38 3.97
C ILE A 151 -60.87 9.13 4.12
N THR A 152 -60.69 8.43 5.27
CA THR A 152 -61.26 8.47 6.65
C THR A 152 -60.23 8.10 7.76
N THR A 153 -60.62 8.24 9.02
CA THR A 153 -59.91 7.89 10.29
C THR A 153 -60.89 7.19 11.28
N PRO A 154 -60.62 6.93 12.59
CA PRO A 154 -59.38 6.59 13.34
C PRO A 154 -59.53 5.37 14.31
N THR A 155 -58.44 4.96 14.98
CA THR A 155 -58.51 4.57 16.42
C THR A 155 -57.21 4.93 17.17
N GLN A 156 -57.31 5.30 18.45
CA GLN A 156 -56.19 5.48 19.40
C GLN A 156 -56.21 4.37 20.48
N ILE A 157 -55.16 4.27 21.30
CA ILE A 157 -55.22 4.31 22.79
C ILE A 157 -53.79 4.40 23.39
N THR A 158 -53.68 4.75 24.67
CA THR A 158 -52.54 5.41 25.32
C THR A 158 -51.67 4.54 26.25
N SER A 159 -50.46 5.02 26.55
CA SER A 159 -49.59 4.54 27.65
C SER A 159 -50.16 4.84 29.05
N PRO A 160 -49.62 4.21 30.10
CA PRO A 160 -48.90 4.98 31.14
C PRO A 160 -47.57 4.31 31.58
N ALA A 161 -46.91 4.84 32.62
CA ALA A 161 -45.54 4.49 33.05
C ALA A 161 -45.45 4.00 34.53
N PRO A 162 -44.37 4.21 35.32
CA PRO A 162 -43.42 3.15 35.70
C PRO A 162 -43.28 2.91 37.22
N THR A 163 -42.49 1.91 37.66
CA THR A 163 -41.95 1.87 39.05
C THR A 163 -40.81 0.85 39.31
N ASN A 164 -39.82 1.29 40.10
CA ASN A 164 -38.95 0.57 41.06
C ASN A 164 -37.96 -0.54 40.64
N ALA A 165 -36.93 -0.68 41.49
CA ALA A 165 -35.81 -1.64 41.45
C ALA A 165 -35.91 -2.69 42.58
N PRO A 166 -34.94 -3.62 42.70
CA PRO A 166 -34.07 -3.57 43.89
C PRO A 166 -32.58 -3.91 43.63
N THR A 167 -31.75 -3.78 44.68
CA THR A 167 -30.34 -4.20 44.80
C THR A 167 -30.19 -5.69 45.17
N PRO A 168 -28.95 -6.21 45.16
CA PRO A 168 -28.42 -6.83 46.39
C PRO A 168 -26.96 -6.45 46.73
N GLU A 169 -26.46 -6.93 47.89
CA GLU A 169 -25.19 -6.55 48.54
C GLU A 169 -24.04 -7.59 48.38
N GLU A 170 -22.96 -7.41 49.16
CA GLU A 170 -21.68 -8.15 49.10
C GLU A 170 -21.75 -9.63 49.48
N SER A 171 -20.75 -10.39 49.04
CA SER A 171 -19.97 -11.26 49.93
C SER A 171 -18.56 -11.52 49.37
N LYS A 172 -17.62 -11.88 50.24
CA LYS A 172 -16.20 -12.15 49.94
C LYS A 172 -15.96 -13.66 49.97
N GLU A 173 -15.00 -14.15 49.20
CA GLU A 173 -13.81 -14.80 49.78
C GLU A 173 -12.68 -15.07 48.76
N VAL A 174 -11.58 -15.67 49.23
CA VAL A 174 -10.28 -15.79 48.55
C VAL A 174 -10.01 -17.24 48.15
N ALA A 175 -9.55 -17.46 46.91
CA ALA A 175 -8.97 -18.74 46.51
C ALA A 175 -7.74 -18.53 45.60
N THR A 176 -6.68 -19.28 45.91
CA THR A 176 -5.36 -19.27 45.28
C THR A 176 -5.34 -19.75 43.83
N THR A 177 -4.46 -19.13 43.02
CA THR A 177 -3.94 -19.75 41.78
C THR A 177 -3.01 -20.93 42.08
N PRO A 178 -3.05 -21.98 41.24
CA PRO A 178 -1.81 -22.60 40.77
C PRO A 178 -1.69 -22.56 39.24
N GLU A 179 -0.47 -22.78 38.75
CA GLU A 179 -0.15 -22.95 37.33
C GLU A 179 -0.45 -24.40 36.90
N PRO A 180 -0.84 -24.65 35.62
CA PRO A 180 -0.67 -25.96 34.99
C PRO A 180 0.71 -26.07 34.35
N SER A 181 1.45 -27.11 34.70
CA SER A 181 2.65 -27.55 33.96
C SER A 181 2.27 -28.27 32.66
N ASP A 182 3.24 -28.48 31.78
CA ASP A 182 3.12 -29.41 30.67
C ASP A 182 2.87 -30.84 31.18
N ASP A 183 2.03 -31.61 30.47
CA ASP A 183 2.32 -33.01 30.16
C ASP A 183 1.51 -33.49 28.94
N GLU A 184 1.97 -34.54 28.27
CA GLU A 184 1.32 -35.11 27.07
C GLU A 184 0.21 -36.11 27.43
N THR A 185 -0.88 -36.19 26.66
CA THR A 185 -1.69 -37.43 26.61
C THR A 185 -2.49 -37.60 25.32
N ASP A 186 -2.19 -38.73 24.67
CA ASP A 186 -2.99 -39.56 23.76
C ASP A 186 -4.36 -39.03 23.23
N MET A 187 -4.48 -38.88 21.91
CA MET A 187 -5.71 -38.50 21.21
C MET A 187 -6.49 -39.74 20.77
N GLY A 188 -7.50 -40.11 21.57
CA GLY A 188 -8.41 -41.22 21.26
C GLY A 188 -9.21 -41.04 19.96
N GLU A 189 -9.38 -42.13 19.23
CA GLU A 189 -10.06 -42.22 17.94
C GLU A 189 -11.58 -41.95 18.05
N LEU A 190 -12.11 -41.02 17.25
CA LEU A 190 -13.54 -40.79 17.05
C LEU A 190 -13.84 -40.60 15.56
N ALA A 191 -14.80 -41.36 15.04
CA ALA A 191 -15.11 -41.41 13.62
C ALA A 191 -15.90 -40.19 13.12
N GLU A 192 -15.47 -39.61 12.00
CA GLU A 192 -16.25 -38.60 11.27
C GLU A 192 -17.36 -39.28 10.46
N THR A 193 -18.61 -38.84 10.64
CA THR A 193 -19.74 -39.24 9.79
C THR A 193 -19.82 -38.34 8.56
N GLU A 194 -19.76 -38.91 7.37
CA GLU A 194 -19.91 -38.16 6.11
C GLU A 194 -21.31 -37.50 6.00
N SER A 195 -21.33 -36.22 5.67
CA SER A 195 -22.53 -35.50 5.19
C SER A 195 -22.19 -34.69 3.94
N THR A 196 -22.35 -35.31 2.77
CA THR A 196 -22.05 -34.68 1.47
C THR A 196 -23.23 -33.86 0.96
N GLU A 197 -23.21 -32.54 1.16
CA GLU A 197 -24.15 -31.61 0.52
C GLU A 197 -23.51 -30.98 -0.74
N GLU A 198 -23.97 -31.39 -1.93
CA GLU A 198 -23.58 -30.77 -3.20
C GLU A 198 -24.36 -29.47 -3.47
N GLU A 199 -23.91 -28.34 -2.91
CA GLU A 199 -24.49 -27.03 -3.22
C GLU A 199 -24.19 -26.57 -4.66
N SER A 200 -25.12 -26.86 -5.57
CA SER A 200 -25.11 -26.27 -6.92
C SER A 200 -25.80 -24.89 -6.92
N TYR A 201 -25.04 -23.84 -7.25
CA TYR A 201 -25.58 -22.49 -7.42
C TYR A 201 -26.48 -22.40 -8.67
N SER A 202 -27.80 -22.55 -8.48
CA SER A 202 -28.78 -22.37 -9.54
C SER A 202 -28.79 -20.93 -10.09
N SER A 203 -29.14 -20.79 -11.37
CA SER A 203 -29.20 -19.50 -12.06
C SER A 203 -30.42 -19.42 -12.99
N ASP A 204 -31.62 -19.38 -12.42
CA ASP A 204 -32.87 -19.22 -13.16
C ASP A 204 -33.38 -17.78 -13.15
N PHE A 205 -33.26 -17.11 -14.29
CA PHE A 205 -34.22 -16.11 -14.78
C PHE A 205 -34.02 -15.93 -16.29
N LEU A 206 -34.81 -16.63 -17.10
CA LEU A 206 -34.79 -16.54 -18.56
C LEU A 206 -36.13 -16.05 -19.12
N THR A 207 -36.18 -14.77 -19.50
CA THR A 207 -37.16 -14.26 -20.47
C THR A 207 -36.49 -14.10 -21.83
N ARG A 208 -37.21 -14.48 -22.90
CA ARG A 208 -36.68 -14.48 -24.28
C ARG A 208 -36.51 -13.06 -24.82
N GLY A 209 -35.45 -12.80 -25.58
CA GLY A 209 -35.43 -11.65 -26.50
C GLY A 209 -34.16 -10.81 -26.60
N SER A 210 -32.95 -11.38 -26.45
CA SER A 210 -31.70 -10.68 -26.80
C SER A 210 -30.56 -11.66 -27.06
N ASN A 211 -29.60 -11.28 -27.93
CA ASN A 211 -28.31 -11.96 -28.04
C ASN A 211 -27.43 -11.57 -26.85
N VAL A 212 -27.72 -12.14 -25.67
CA VAL A 212 -26.96 -11.86 -24.44
C VAL A 212 -25.57 -12.48 -24.57
N THR A 213 -24.59 -11.65 -24.91
CA THR A 213 -23.18 -12.00 -24.76
C THR A 213 -22.87 -12.12 -23.27
N HIS A 214 -22.67 -13.34 -22.76
CA HIS A 214 -22.22 -13.52 -21.39
C HIS A 214 -20.86 -12.80 -21.18
N PRO A 215 -20.68 -12.08 -20.05
CA PRO A 215 -19.45 -11.34 -19.78
C PRO A 215 -18.26 -12.31 -19.70
N ALA A 216 -17.11 -11.88 -20.21
CA ALA A 216 -15.91 -12.71 -20.29
C ALA A 216 -15.26 -12.96 -18.91
N CYS A 217 -15.68 -12.20 -17.90
CA CYS A 217 -15.39 -12.41 -16.49
C CYS A 217 -16.69 -12.43 -15.67
N LYS A 218 -16.89 -13.47 -14.85
CA LYS A 218 -18.00 -13.53 -13.88
C LYS A 218 -17.43 -13.24 -12.47
N ILE A 219 -17.51 -11.99 -12.02
CA ILE A 219 -17.08 -11.60 -10.67
C ILE A 219 -17.89 -12.39 -9.62
N PRO A 220 -17.24 -13.06 -8.65
CA PRO A 220 -17.92 -13.87 -7.65
C PRO A 220 -18.61 -12.98 -6.61
N LYS A 221 -19.85 -13.33 -6.26
CA LYS A 221 -20.59 -12.70 -5.16
C LYS A 221 -20.38 -13.53 -3.90
N LEU A 222 -19.54 -13.03 -2.99
CA LEU A 222 -19.29 -13.62 -1.68
C LEU A 222 -20.20 -12.97 -0.63
N ASP A 223 -20.64 -13.75 0.37
CA ASP A 223 -21.27 -13.20 1.58
C ASP A 223 -20.16 -12.85 2.59
N PRO A 224 -20.02 -11.58 3.03
CA PRO A 224 -19.01 -11.22 4.02
C PRO A 224 -19.17 -11.97 5.36
N PHE A 225 -20.34 -12.50 5.68
CA PHE A 225 -20.68 -13.15 6.96
C PHE A 225 -20.99 -14.65 6.84
N HIS A 226 -20.59 -15.29 5.73
CA HIS A 226 -20.93 -16.66 5.38
C HIS A 226 -20.67 -17.68 6.52
N SER A 227 -21.53 -18.68 6.64
CA SER A 227 -21.52 -19.68 7.72
C SER A 227 -20.15 -20.33 7.93
N SER A 228 -19.51 -20.75 6.84
CA SER A 228 -18.20 -21.44 6.83
C SER A 228 -17.02 -20.61 7.35
N ILE A 229 -17.16 -19.27 7.44
CA ILE A 229 -16.14 -18.37 8.00
C ILE A 229 -16.59 -17.72 9.33
N ARG A 230 -17.77 -18.05 9.84
CA ARG A 230 -18.37 -17.39 11.01
C ARG A 230 -17.55 -17.56 12.29
N ASN A 231 -16.97 -18.74 12.50
CA ASN A 231 -16.12 -19.01 13.68
C ASN A 231 -14.82 -18.20 13.65
N ILE A 232 -14.22 -18.05 12.46
CA ILE A 232 -12.98 -17.28 12.27
C ILE A 232 -13.27 -15.77 12.42
N SER A 233 -14.36 -15.30 11.82
CA SER A 233 -14.73 -13.87 11.83
C SER A 233 -15.33 -13.37 13.15
N SER A 234 -15.82 -14.25 14.03
CA SER A 234 -16.33 -13.90 15.36
C SER A 234 -15.27 -13.96 16.48
N GLU A 235 -14.04 -14.37 16.16
CA GLU A 235 -12.92 -14.44 17.10
C GLU A 235 -12.65 -13.10 17.81
N LYS A 236 -12.43 -13.17 19.13
CA LYS A 236 -12.19 -12.01 20.00
C LYS A 236 -10.71 -11.61 19.96
N TYR A 237 -10.45 -10.33 19.70
CA TYR A 237 -9.13 -9.73 19.87
C TYR A 237 -9.04 -8.99 21.21
N SER A 238 -7.84 -8.91 21.79
CA SER A 238 -7.62 -8.10 23.01
C SER A 238 -7.29 -6.64 22.66
N PRO A 239 -7.69 -5.63 23.46
CA PRO A 239 -7.32 -4.23 23.23
C PRO A 239 -5.80 -3.99 23.22
N ALA A 240 -5.35 -2.94 22.53
CA ALA A 240 -3.94 -2.56 22.44
C ALA A 240 -3.38 -2.08 23.80
N LYS A 241 -2.15 -2.50 24.10
CA LYS A 241 -1.44 -2.30 25.36
C LYS A 241 -0.33 -1.23 25.25
N CYS A 242 -0.44 -0.29 24.30
CA CYS A 242 0.54 0.78 24.06
C CYS A 242 0.97 1.49 25.36
N ARG A 243 -0.03 1.82 26.19
CA ARG A 243 0.15 2.56 27.45
C ARG A 243 0.78 1.75 28.60
N LYS A 244 1.11 0.47 28.40
CA LYS A 244 1.82 -0.37 29.41
C LYS A 244 3.27 0.08 29.63
N LYS A 245 3.96 0.55 28.58
CA LYS A 245 5.37 0.99 28.65
C LYS A 245 5.53 2.51 28.60
N PHE A 246 4.64 3.19 27.88
CA PHE A 246 4.71 4.64 27.66
C PHE A 246 3.38 5.29 28.04
N SER A 247 3.38 6.12 29.09
CA SER A 247 2.18 6.83 29.53
C SER A 247 1.78 7.91 28.51
N LEU A 248 0.48 8.12 28.30
CA LEU A 248 0.01 9.26 27.51
C LEU A 248 0.22 10.56 28.31
N MET A 249 1.28 11.29 27.99
CA MET A 249 1.68 12.52 28.68
C MET A 249 1.44 13.79 27.86
N PHE A 250 1.35 13.66 26.54
CA PHE A 250 1.24 14.78 25.62
C PHE A 250 0.17 14.54 24.55
N GLU A 251 -0.42 15.63 24.09
CA GLU A 251 -1.28 15.69 22.91
C GLU A 251 -0.81 16.85 22.03
N ILE A 252 -0.86 16.67 20.71
CA ILE A 252 -0.62 17.75 19.76
C ILE A 252 -1.94 18.19 19.15
N HIS A 253 -2.27 19.47 19.30
CA HIS A 253 -3.36 20.10 18.59
C HIS A 253 -2.82 20.64 17.27
N ILE A 254 -3.27 20.05 16.17
CA ILE A 254 -2.91 20.44 14.81
C ILE A 254 -3.80 21.62 14.40
N GLY A 255 -3.18 22.71 13.94
CA GLY A 255 -3.83 23.86 13.34
C GLY A 255 -3.21 24.20 11.99
N ASN A 256 -3.89 25.03 11.20
CA ASN A 256 -3.54 25.28 9.79
C ASN A 256 -2.16 25.97 9.63
N GLU A 257 -1.82 26.88 10.54
CA GLU A 257 -0.58 27.67 10.50
C GLU A 257 0.47 27.23 11.53
N SER A 258 0.04 26.68 12.66
CA SER A 258 0.91 26.18 13.73
C SER A 258 0.26 25.05 14.50
N SER A 259 1.09 24.18 15.09
CA SER A 259 0.63 23.11 15.98
C SER A 259 1.02 23.41 17.43
N THR A 260 0.13 23.11 18.38
CA THR A 260 0.36 23.32 19.81
C THR A 260 0.51 21.99 20.54
N LEU A 261 1.69 21.73 21.07
CA LEU A 261 1.95 20.62 21.97
C LEU A 261 1.42 20.98 23.36
N THR A 262 0.55 20.13 23.91
CA THR A 262 -0.06 20.28 25.24
C THR A 262 0.42 19.16 26.16
N GLN A 263 0.90 19.53 27.34
CA GLN A 263 1.23 18.59 28.41
C GLN A 263 -0.03 18.27 29.22
N LEU A 264 -0.34 16.99 29.36
CA LEU A 264 -1.53 16.50 30.04
C LEU A 264 -1.33 16.41 31.55
N LYS A 265 -2.42 16.59 32.33
CA LYS A 265 -2.44 16.36 33.80
C LYS A 265 -2.03 14.94 34.19
N SER A 266 -2.15 13.97 33.29
CA SER A 266 -1.67 12.59 33.49
C SER A 266 -0.14 12.53 33.68
N SER A 267 0.62 13.40 33.01
CA SER A 267 2.10 13.40 33.07
C SER A 267 2.64 13.62 34.48
N GLU A 268 1.95 14.42 35.29
CA GLU A 268 2.30 14.77 36.68
C GLU A 268 2.36 13.54 37.60
N LYS A 269 1.74 12.41 37.20
CA LYS A 269 1.69 11.14 37.96
C LYS A 269 2.70 10.07 37.51
N THR A 270 3.62 10.37 36.60
CA THR A 270 4.40 9.35 35.88
C THR A 270 5.85 9.15 36.31
N GLY A 271 6.40 10.07 37.13
CA GLY A 271 7.83 10.06 37.48
C GLY A 271 8.78 10.60 36.39
N TRP A 272 8.26 11.01 35.23
CA TRP A 272 9.05 11.70 34.22
C TRP A 272 9.22 13.20 34.55
N LYS A 273 10.44 13.72 34.40
CA LYS A 273 10.79 15.14 34.59
C LYS A 273 11.59 15.69 33.40
N ASP A 274 11.81 17.00 33.41
CA ASP A 274 12.72 17.76 32.53
C ASP A 274 12.52 17.51 31.03
N CYS A 275 11.28 17.27 30.62
CA CYS A 275 10.97 16.89 29.25
C CYS A 275 11.34 17.98 28.22
N CYS A 276 11.91 17.55 27.11
CA CYS A 276 12.26 18.39 25.97
C CYS A 276 12.02 17.62 24.65
N TYR A 277 11.84 18.32 23.54
CA TYR A 277 11.73 17.67 22.23
C TYR A 277 12.99 17.84 21.38
N LYS A 278 13.32 16.82 20.58
CA LYS A 278 14.36 16.84 19.54
C LYS A 278 13.71 16.68 18.18
N LEU A 279 14.29 17.32 17.17
CA LEU A 279 13.90 17.14 15.77
C LEU A 279 14.52 15.86 15.23
N VAL A 280 13.86 15.22 14.27
CA VAL A 280 14.39 14.06 13.53
C VAL A 280 14.62 14.46 12.08
N PHE A 281 15.79 14.11 11.56
CA PHE A 281 16.16 14.28 10.15
C PHE A 281 16.70 12.96 9.58
N ARG A 282 16.60 12.80 8.26
CA ARG A 282 17.47 11.88 7.52
C ARG A 282 18.90 12.44 7.52
N ASP A 283 19.92 11.59 7.65
CA ASP A 283 21.32 12.05 7.70
C ASP A 283 21.78 12.57 6.32
N PRO A 284 22.03 13.89 6.14
CA PRO A 284 22.42 14.45 4.85
C PRO A 284 23.83 14.02 4.40
N LYS A 285 24.60 13.35 5.27
CA LYS A 285 25.92 12.80 4.92
C LYS A 285 25.87 11.42 4.29
N LYS A 286 24.68 10.82 4.18
CA LYS A 286 24.50 9.44 3.73
C LYS A 286 23.43 9.33 2.65
N SER A 287 23.73 8.56 1.62
CA SER A 287 22.83 8.26 0.51
C SER A 287 22.14 6.91 0.72
N ASP A 288 21.52 6.73 1.89
CA ASP A 288 20.75 5.54 2.27
C ASP A 288 19.41 5.94 2.92
N ASP A 289 18.42 5.04 2.86
CA ASP A 289 17.03 5.26 3.31
C ASP A 289 16.79 4.94 4.79
N ASP A 290 17.88 4.64 5.51
CA ASP A 290 17.89 3.90 6.77
C ASP A 290 18.69 4.60 7.89
N SER A 291 19.18 5.82 7.61
CA SER A 291 19.98 6.62 8.53
C SER A 291 19.29 7.91 8.96
N GLU A 292 18.88 7.94 10.23
CA GLU A 292 18.25 9.08 10.88
C GLU A 292 19.12 9.65 12.00
N ILE A 293 19.02 10.97 12.20
CA ILE A 293 19.72 11.71 13.27
C ILE A 293 18.76 12.60 14.05
N PHE A 294 19.05 12.79 15.33
CA PHE A 294 18.37 13.77 16.18
C PHE A 294 19.07 15.14 16.11
N SER A 295 18.32 16.23 16.32
CA SER A 295 18.92 17.54 16.56
C SER A 295 19.79 17.54 17.83
N LYS A 296 21.00 18.11 17.75
CA LYS A 296 21.87 18.34 18.94
C LYS A 296 21.16 19.19 20.00
N LYS A 297 20.33 20.15 19.56
CA LYS A 297 19.49 20.97 20.42
C LYS A 297 18.25 20.19 20.86
N CYS A 298 17.99 20.17 22.16
CA CYS A 298 16.69 19.80 22.72
C CYS A 298 15.91 21.07 23.11
N TYR A 299 14.62 21.11 22.82
CA TYR A 299 13.75 22.27 23.02
C TYR A 299 12.88 22.02 24.27
N PRO A 300 13.09 22.75 25.39
CA PRO A 300 12.54 22.36 26.69
C PRO A 300 11.04 22.66 26.81
N ILE A 301 10.25 21.67 27.23
CA ILE A 301 8.79 21.76 27.37
C ILE A 301 8.46 22.37 28.74
N ARG A 302 8.73 23.68 28.89
CA ARG A 302 8.55 24.43 30.15
C ARG A 302 7.12 24.92 30.39
N LYS A 303 6.27 24.94 29.37
CA LYS A 303 4.89 25.45 29.42
C LYS A 303 3.90 24.30 29.21
N LYS A 304 2.78 24.30 29.93
CA LYS A 304 1.70 23.30 29.73
C LYS A 304 1.09 23.33 28.32
N ARG A 305 1.26 24.43 27.58
CA ARG A 305 1.06 24.54 26.13
C ARG A 305 2.26 25.20 25.48
N LEU A 306 2.75 24.61 24.39
CA LEU A 306 3.92 25.05 23.64
C LEU A 306 3.60 25.04 22.14
N VAL A 307 3.60 26.22 21.51
CA VAL A 307 3.50 26.32 20.05
C VAL A 307 4.80 25.75 19.44
N ILE A 308 4.65 24.83 18.50
CA ILE A 308 5.74 24.24 17.73
C ILE A 308 6.02 25.17 16.54
N PRO A 309 7.27 25.64 16.34
CA PRO A 309 7.65 26.49 15.21
C PRO A 309 7.26 25.87 13.84
N PRO A 310 6.81 26.68 12.86
CA PRO A 310 6.38 26.22 11.54
C PRO A 310 7.53 25.75 10.63
N THR A 311 8.68 25.40 11.20
CA THR A 311 9.82 24.75 10.52
C THR A 311 10.15 23.38 11.11
N HIS A 312 9.45 22.96 12.18
CA HIS A 312 9.71 21.71 12.89
C HIS A 312 8.72 20.62 12.42
N GLU A 313 9.12 19.84 11.42
CA GLU A 313 8.31 18.77 10.82
C GLU A 313 8.16 17.55 11.76
N PHE A 314 9.27 16.92 12.14
CA PHE A 314 9.27 15.72 12.98
C PHE A 314 9.80 16.02 14.38
N ILE A 315 8.98 15.80 15.41
CA ILE A 315 9.36 16.01 16.82
C ILE A 315 9.29 14.71 17.62
N THR A 316 10.28 14.51 18.47
CA THR A 316 10.39 13.36 19.39
C THR A 316 10.60 13.87 20.80
N ILE A 317 9.82 13.39 21.77
CA ILE A 317 9.88 13.88 23.14
C ILE A 317 10.74 12.96 23.98
N PHE A 318 11.73 13.55 24.63
CA PHE A 318 12.63 12.94 25.59
C PHE A 318 12.31 13.48 26.99
N CYS A 319 12.37 12.61 28.00
CA CYS A 319 12.21 12.98 29.41
C CYS A 319 13.24 12.22 30.27
N ASN A 320 13.53 12.76 31.46
CA ASN A 320 14.35 12.11 32.48
C ASN A 320 13.46 11.23 33.38
N SER A 321 13.83 9.96 33.58
CA SER A 321 13.20 9.12 34.62
C SER A 321 13.83 9.39 35.98
N THR A 322 13.01 9.49 37.03
CA THR A 322 13.48 9.50 38.43
C THR A 322 13.38 8.13 39.12
N THR A 323 13.06 7.05 38.40
CA THR A 323 12.82 5.72 39.00
C THR A 323 14.07 4.84 39.14
N ASN A 324 15.23 5.32 38.69
CA ASN A 324 16.54 4.69 38.89
C ASN A 324 17.50 5.75 39.43
N SER A 325 18.56 5.30 40.12
CA SER A 325 19.64 6.16 40.65
C SER A 325 20.52 6.82 39.57
N SER A 326 20.31 6.50 38.29
CA SER A 326 20.92 7.17 37.14
C SER A 326 19.85 7.87 36.30
N ILE A 327 20.05 9.18 36.06
CA ILE A 327 19.18 9.98 35.21
C ILE A 327 19.38 9.52 33.76
N ARG A 328 18.39 8.79 33.24
CA ARG A 328 18.38 8.32 31.84
C ARG A 328 17.39 9.11 31.01
N GLU A 329 17.91 9.99 30.15
CA GLU A 329 17.14 10.61 29.08
C GLU A 329 16.54 9.50 28.19
N THR A 330 15.21 9.49 28.07
CA THR A 330 14.48 8.42 27.39
C THR A 330 13.42 9.03 26.48
N MET A 331 13.36 8.57 25.23
CA MET A 331 12.28 8.93 24.31
C MET A 331 10.96 8.30 24.79
N VAL A 332 9.91 9.10 24.90
CA VAL A 332 8.58 8.69 25.42
C VAL A 332 7.45 8.87 24.41
N ASP A 333 7.62 9.76 23.43
CA ASP A 333 6.56 10.11 22.47
C ASP A 333 7.13 10.64 21.14
N ALA A 334 6.32 10.64 20.07
CA ALA A 334 6.67 11.13 18.75
C ALA A 334 5.45 11.73 18.01
N PHE A 335 5.68 12.79 17.24
CA PHE A 335 4.66 13.41 16.39
C PHE A 335 5.24 13.82 15.04
N ALA A 336 4.48 13.59 13.97
CA ALA A 336 4.84 13.94 12.60
C ALA A 336 3.91 15.04 12.06
N LEU A 337 4.40 16.27 12.04
CA LEU A 337 3.73 17.41 11.43
C LEU A 337 4.09 17.49 9.93
N ALA A 338 3.42 18.39 9.22
CA ALA A 338 3.66 18.66 7.79
C ALA A 338 3.62 20.17 7.46
N PRO A 339 4.45 21.01 8.12
CA PRO A 339 4.51 22.46 7.86
C PRO A 339 5.01 22.76 6.44
N LEU A 340 4.61 23.91 5.88
CA LEU A 340 5.09 24.37 4.57
C LEU A 340 6.63 24.48 4.56
N LYS A 341 7.26 23.94 3.52
CA LYS A 341 8.72 23.90 3.37
C LYS A 341 9.16 24.93 2.32
N PRO A 342 10.00 25.95 2.65
CA PRO A 342 10.33 27.02 1.70
C PRO A 342 10.82 26.55 0.32
N LEU A 343 11.70 25.55 0.26
CA LEU A 343 12.20 24.98 -1.00
C LEU A 343 11.12 24.29 -1.84
N VAL A 344 10.05 23.79 -1.19
CA VAL A 344 8.89 23.19 -1.87
C VAL A 344 7.98 24.29 -2.41
N GLU A 345 7.73 25.35 -1.64
CA GLU A 345 6.94 26.49 -2.12
C GLU A 345 7.65 27.18 -3.30
N GLU A 346 8.97 27.42 -3.21
CA GLU A 346 9.81 27.96 -4.29
C GLU A 346 9.79 27.08 -5.56
N ARG A 347 9.82 25.75 -5.40
CA ARG A 347 9.66 24.79 -6.50
C ARG A 347 8.32 24.97 -7.21
N LEU A 348 7.26 25.24 -6.47
CA LEU A 348 5.90 25.36 -6.98
C LEU A 348 5.65 26.70 -7.67
N GLU A 349 6.18 27.79 -7.12
CA GLU A 349 6.16 29.12 -7.76
C GLU A 349 6.83 29.08 -9.14
N LYS A 350 7.99 28.43 -9.25
CA LYS A 350 8.69 28.25 -10.55
C LYS A 350 7.86 27.47 -11.57
N VAL A 351 7.21 26.38 -11.16
CA VAL A 351 6.33 25.59 -12.04
C VAL A 351 5.15 26.43 -12.52
N LEU A 352 4.45 27.12 -11.61
CA LEU A 352 3.28 27.92 -11.96
C LEU A 352 3.64 29.13 -12.86
N ASN A 353 4.76 29.80 -12.58
CA ASN A 353 5.22 30.92 -13.40
C ASN A 353 5.65 30.47 -14.80
N PHE A 354 6.34 29.33 -14.94
CA PHE A 354 6.69 28.76 -16.25
C PHE A 354 5.44 28.45 -17.08
N SER A 355 4.43 27.82 -16.48
CA SER A 355 3.14 27.54 -17.13
C SER A 355 2.44 28.82 -17.63
N ASN A 356 2.49 29.90 -16.86
CA ASN A 356 1.87 31.17 -17.22
C ASN A 356 2.63 31.89 -18.37
N VAL A 357 3.96 31.83 -18.37
CA VAL A 357 4.80 32.53 -19.36
C VAL A 357 4.74 31.88 -20.74
N HIS A 358 4.83 30.55 -20.83
CA HIS A 358 4.99 29.88 -22.12
C HIS A 358 3.68 29.62 -22.87
N ASN A 359 2.52 29.74 -22.22
CA ASN A 359 1.18 29.57 -22.83
C ASN A 359 1.00 28.21 -23.54
N THR A 360 1.86 27.22 -23.22
CA THR A 360 1.94 25.88 -23.80
C THR A 360 0.81 25.01 -23.26
N SER A 361 -0.35 25.17 -23.89
CA SER A 361 -1.67 25.14 -23.25
C SER A 361 -1.91 26.39 -22.41
N LYS A 362 -3.14 26.90 -22.45
CA LYS A 362 -3.68 27.59 -21.28
C LYS A 362 -3.68 26.59 -20.13
N VAL A 363 -2.71 26.69 -19.23
CA VAL A 363 -3.02 26.49 -17.82
C VAL A 363 -3.96 27.63 -17.45
N VAL A 364 -5.25 27.42 -17.73
CA VAL A 364 -6.34 28.11 -17.06
C VAL A 364 -6.11 27.95 -15.55
N ALA A 365 -6.80 28.72 -14.72
CA ALA A 365 -7.14 28.24 -13.39
C ALA A 365 -8.07 27.00 -13.51
N THR A 366 -7.57 25.90 -14.06
CA THR A 366 -8.29 24.63 -14.19
C THR A 366 -8.66 24.16 -12.79
N GLU A 367 -9.79 23.46 -12.66
CA GLU A 367 -10.08 22.82 -11.39
C GLU A 367 -9.04 21.72 -11.17
N GLN A 368 -8.32 21.77 -10.04
CA GLN A 368 -7.40 20.71 -9.65
C GLN A 368 -7.87 20.08 -8.35
N ILE A 369 -7.87 18.77 -8.32
CA ILE A 369 -8.34 17.94 -7.20
C ILE A 369 -7.12 17.34 -6.48
N ASN A 370 -7.11 17.37 -5.15
CA ASN A 370 -6.10 16.65 -4.37
C ASN A 370 -6.32 15.14 -4.50
N LEU A 371 -5.24 14.34 -4.45
CA LEU A 371 -5.35 12.89 -4.43
C LEU A 371 -4.75 12.35 -3.13
N VAL A 372 -5.59 11.73 -2.30
CA VAL A 372 -5.18 11.11 -1.03
C VAL A 372 -5.50 9.63 -1.08
N VAL A 373 -4.47 8.80 -0.96
CA VAL A 373 -4.54 7.34 -0.95
C VAL A 373 -4.18 6.84 0.45
N LEU A 374 -5.14 6.19 1.11
CA LEU A 374 -4.93 5.43 2.35
C LEU A 374 -5.05 3.94 2.04
N GLY A 375 -3.94 3.23 2.17
CA GLY A 375 -3.89 1.78 2.08
C GLY A 375 -4.04 1.09 3.43
N LEU A 376 -4.77 -0.03 3.46
CA LEU A 376 -4.77 -1.00 4.54
C LEU A 376 -4.23 -2.32 3.98
N ASP A 377 -3.07 -2.76 4.44
CA ASP A 377 -2.41 -4.01 4.02
C ASP A 377 -3.27 -5.24 4.32
N ALA A 378 -3.36 -6.19 3.39
CA ALA A 378 -4.04 -7.49 3.58
C ALA A 378 -5.56 -7.44 3.88
N VAL A 379 -6.24 -6.35 3.52
CA VAL A 379 -7.70 -6.20 3.70
C VAL A 379 -8.47 -6.49 2.40
N SER A 380 -9.19 -7.61 2.35
CA SER A 380 -10.18 -7.87 1.29
C SER A 380 -11.40 -6.95 1.43
N HIS A 381 -12.14 -6.73 0.33
CA HIS A 381 -13.40 -5.98 0.37
C HIS A 381 -14.36 -6.53 1.44
N MET A 382 -14.54 -7.85 1.47
CA MET A 382 -15.43 -8.53 2.42
C MET A 382 -14.91 -8.47 3.87
N ASN A 383 -13.59 -8.54 4.09
CA ASN A 383 -13.06 -8.43 5.44
C ASN A 383 -13.26 -7.02 6.02
N PHE A 384 -13.13 -5.98 5.20
CA PHE A 384 -13.40 -4.61 5.65
C PHE A 384 -14.81 -4.44 6.23
N GLN A 385 -15.82 -5.07 5.61
CA GLN A 385 -17.19 -5.09 6.14
C GLN A 385 -17.27 -5.79 7.51
N ARG A 386 -16.50 -6.87 7.74
CA ARG A 386 -16.43 -7.59 9.02
C ARG A 386 -15.62 -6.89 10.12
N ILE A 387 -14.60 -6.09 9.76
CA ILE A 387 -13.66 -5.50 10.73
C ILE A 387 -13.85 -4.01 10.98
N MET A 388 -14.42 -3.27 10.03
CA MET A 388 -14.73 -1.85 10.18
C MET A 388 -16.16 -1.51 9.68
N PRO A 389 -17.21 -2.25 10.11
CA PRO A 389 -18.57 -2.08 9.60
C PRO A 389 -19.10 -0.65 9.74
N LYS A 390 -18.73 0.10 10.79
CA LYS A 390 -19.15 1.51 10.93
C LYS A 390 -18.47 2.42 9.91
N VAL A 391 -17.24 2.14 9.50
CA VAL A 391 -16.54 2.92 8.46
C VAL A 391 -17.14 2.61 7.09
N HIS A 392 -17.32 1.33 6.77
CA HIS A 392 -18.03 0.88 5.56
C HIS A 392 -19.41 1.54 5.43
N LYS A 393 -20.21 1.50 6.50
CA LYS A 393 -21.52 2.17 6.57
C LYS A 393 -21.43 3.68 6.32
N TYR A 394 -20.46 4.35 6.94
CA TYR A 394 -20.27 5.80 6.78
C TYR A 394 -19.88 6.19 5.34
N LEU A 395 -18.96 5.44 4.74
CA LEU A 395 -18.50 5.66 3.36
C LEU A 395 -19.67 5.55 2.37
N ILE A 396 -20.49 4.51 2.47
CA ILE A 396 -21.60 4.29 1.54
C ILE A 396 -22.78 5.23 1.84
N GLU A 397 -23.32 5.20 3.06
CA GLU A 397 -24.61 5.85 3.37
C GLU A 397 -24.52 7.36 3.61
N GLN A 398 -23.35 7.88 4.02
CA GLN A 398 -23.20 9.32 4.33
C GLN A 398 -22.38 10.03 3.26
N LEU A 399 -21.25 9.42 2.85
CA LEU A 399 -20.32 10.04 1.91
C LEU A 399 -20.55 9.65 0.43
N SER A 400 -21.50 8.75 0.13
CA SER A 400 -21.81 8.28 -1.23
C SER A 400 -20.58 7.73 -1.98
N ALA A 401 -19.73 6.96 -1.29
CA ALA A 401 -18.51 6.40 -1.86
C ALA A 401 -18.80 5.47 -3.05
N TYR A 402 -17.91 5.50 -4.05
CA TYR A 402 -17.87 4.53 -5.13
C TYR A 402 -16.94 3.38 -4.73
N TRP A 403 -17.30 2.14 -5.06
CA TRP A 403 -16.47 0.97 -4.80
C TRP A 403 -16.51 0.00 -5.97
N LEU A 404 -15.54 -0.91 -6.00
CA LEU A 404 -15.37 -1.88 -7.06
C LEU A 404 -15.50 -3.27 -6.46
N ASP A 405 -16.58 -3.99 -6.81
CA ASP A 405 -16.78 -5.39 -6.38
C ASP A 405 -15.82 -6.33 -7.14
N GLY A 406 -15.34 -5.93 -8.33
CA GLY A 406 -14.41 -6.70 -9.16
C GLY A 406 -12.93 -6.25 -9.13
N TYR A 407 -12.52 -5.45 -8.15
CA TYR A 407 -11.11 -5.05 -7.99
C TYR A 407 -10.25 -6.24 -7.57
N THR A 408 -9.30 -6.60 -8.43
CA THR A 408 -8.57 -7.87 -8.39
C THR A 408 -7.07 -7.61 -8.41
N LYS A 409 -6.31 -8.32 -7.56
CA LYS A 409 -4.85 -8.20 -7.49
C LYS A 409 -4.17 -8.83 -8.71
N ILE A 410 -2.96 -8.37 -9.03
CA ILE A 410 -2.11 -8.91 -10.12
C ILE A 410 -0.93 -9.76 -9.60
N GLY A 411 -0.60 -9.67 -8.31
CA GLY A 411 0.58 -10.31 -7.72
C GLY A 411 0.37 -10.81 -6.28
N ASP A 412 1.32 -11.61 -5.78
CA ASP A 412 1.28 -12.26 -4.46
C ASP A 412 1.05 -11.26 -3.32
N ASN A 413 2.01 -10.36 -3.11
CA ASN A 413 2.08 -9.48 -1.94
C ASN A 413 1.97 -8.00 -2.32
N THR A 414 2.17 -7.10 -1.35
CA THR A 414 2.10 -5.65 -1.50
C THR A 414 2.92 -5.10 -2.67
N TYR A 415 4.18 -5.52 -2.78
CA TYR A 415 5.15 -4.92 -3.72
C TYR A 415 4.68 -4.91 -5.19
N PRO A 416 4.31 -6.04 -5.84
CA PRO A 416 3.86 -6.02 -7.24
C PRO A 416 2.56 -5.22 -7.45
N ASN A 417 1.62 -5.27 -6.51
CA ASN A 417 0.32 -4.60 -6.64
C ASN A 417 0.45 -3.08 -6.49
N LEU A 418 1.22 -2.62 -5.49
CA LEU A 418 1.56 -1.20 -5.30
C LEU A 418 2.38 -0.67 -6.47
N LEU A 419 3.35 -1.44 -6.95
CA LEU A 419 4.21 -1.03 -8.05
C LEU A 419 3.39 -0.75 -9.32
N ALA A 420 2.46 -1.63 -9.69
CA ALA A 420 1.56 -1.42 -10.81
C ALA A 420 0.63 -0.20 -10.62
N MET A 421 0.04 0.00 -9.44
CA MET A 421 -0.76 1.20 -9.15
C MET A 421 0.06 2.49 -9.25
N LEU A 422 1.34 2.44 -8.87
CA LEU A 422 2.16 3.64 -8.74
C LEU A 422 3.02 3.95 -9.98
N THR A 423 3.24 3.00 -10.89
CA THR A 423 4.13 3.16 -12.07
C THR A 423 3.56 2.64 -13.39
N ALA A 424 2.39 1.98 -13.38
CA ALA A 424 1.89 1.13 -14.47
C ALA A 424 2.84 0.01 -14.93
N GLN A 425 3.88 -0.33 -14.16
CA GLN A 425 4.85 -1.39 -14.46
C GLN A 425 4.64 -2.63 -13.59
N THR A 426 4.95 -3.79 -14.17
CA THR A 426 5.25 -5.04 -13.47
C THR A 426 6.64 -4.99 -12.81
N VAL A 427 6.89 -5.89 -11.85
CA VAL A 427 8.20 -6.04 -11.19
C VAL A 427 9.35 -6.18 -12.20
N ASN A 428 9.17 -7.01 -13.23
CA ASN A 428 10.19 -7.26 -14.25
C ASN A 428 10.50 -6.00 -15.08
N GLU A 429 9.50 -5.19 -15.40
CA GLU A 429 9.68 -3.95 -16.17
C GLU A 429 10.36 -2.87 -15.33
N THR A 430 10.03 -2.75 -14.04
CA THR A 430 10.70 -1.84 -13.10
C THR A 430 12.16 -2.24 -12.88
N GLU A 431 12.44 -3.53 -12.66
CA GLU A 431 13.81 -4.02 -12.45
C GLU A 431 14.66 -3.94 -13.72
N ALA A 432 14.06 -4.11 -14.91
CA ALA A 432 14.72 -3.92 -16.21
C ALA A 432 14.90 -2.43 -16.61
N SER A 433 14.07 -1.52 -16.11
CA SER A 433 14.12 -0.10 -16.47
C SER A 433 14.90 0.75 -15.46
N CYS A 434 14.46 0.78 -14.20
CA CYS A 434 14.75 1.87 -13.27
C CYS A 434 15.37 1.47 -11.92
N SER A 435 15.20 0.24 -11.42
CA SER A 435 15.76 -0.15 -10.10
C SER A 435 17.09 -0.93 -10.19
N LYS A 436 17.90 -0.64 -11.22
CA LYS A 436 19.14 -1.37 -11.55
C LYS A 436 20.19 -1.33 -10.45
N GLU A 437 20.26 -0.23 -9.68
CA GLU A 437 21.15 -0.10 -8.52
C GLU A 437 20.52 -0.56 -7.19
N LYS A 438 19.40 -1.29 -7.24
CA LYS A 438 18.55 -1.69 -6.09
C LYS A 438 17.87 -0.54 -5.33
N TYR A 439 18.02 0.69 -5.81
CA TYR A 439 17.32 1.89 -5.35
C TYR A 439 16.17 2.22 -6.29
N TYR A 440 15.19 2.99 -5.80
CA TYR A 440 13.95 3.31 -6.52
C TYR A 440 13.88 4.76 -7.05
N ASP A 441 14.94 5.56 -6.86
CA ASP A 441 15.00 7.00 -7.16
C ASP A 441 14.72 7.36 -8.62
N ASP A 442 14.98 6.47 -9.58
CA ASP A 442 14.74 6.72 -11.01
C ASP A 442 13.35 6.25 -11.47
N CYS A 443 12.64 5.42 -10.70
CA CYS A 443 11.42 4.77 -11.16
C CYS A 443 10.24 5.74 -11.41
N PRO A 444 9.36 5.47 -12.39
CA PRO A 444 8.39 6.45 -12.90
C PRO A 444 7.14 6.55 -12.02
N PHE A 445 7.32 6.79 -10.72
CA PHE A 445 6.21 6.88 -9.77
C PHE A 445 5.30 8.06 -10.05
N ILE A 446 3.99 7.82 -9.98
CA ILE A 446 2.91 8.78 -10.21
C ILE A 446 3.07 10.07 -9.39
N TRP A 447 3.58 9.98 -8.16
CA TRP A 447 3.84 11.18 -7.32
C TRP A 447 4.87 12.13 -7.94
N LYS A 448 5.80 11.65 -8.78
CA LYS A 448 6.71 12.53 -9.54
C LYS A 448 5.97 13.35 -10.61
N LEU A 449 4.90 12.80 -11.19
CA LEU A 449 4.06 13.51 -12.15
C LEU A 449 3.19 14.56 -11.44
N PHE A 450 2.61 14.22 -10.29
CA PHE A 450 1.99 15.19 -9.39
C PHE A 450 2.96 16.31 -8.96
N ALA A 451 4.19 15.97 -8.54
CA ALA A 451 5.20 16.97 -8.19
C ALA A 451 5.50 17.93 -9.35
N LYS A 452 5.67 17.41 -10.58
CA LYS A 452 5.87 18.20 -11.81
C LYS A 452 4.69 19.13 -12.12
N GLN A 453 3.44 18.71 -11.87
CA GLN A 453 2.21 19.50 -12.08
C GLN A 453 1.87 20.45 -10.92
N GLY A 454 2.84 20.78 -10.06
CA GLY A 454 2.66 21.78 -9.01
C GLY A 454 1.89 21.26 -7.78
N TYR A 455 2.00 19.97 -7.45
CA TYR A 455 1.51 19.41 -6.19
C TYR A 455 2.63 19.27 -5.16
N ARG A 456 2.24 19.36 -3.88
CA ARG A 456 3.04 18.89 -2.74
C ARG A 456 2.81 17.39 -2.58
N THR A 457 3.84 16.61 -2.34
CA THR A 457 3.77 15.14 -2.33
C THR A 457 4.11 14.58 -0.95
N ALA A 458 3.41 13.54 -0.53
CA ALA A 458 3.68 12.85 0.73
C ALA A 458 3.66 11.33 0.59
N TYR A 459 4.59 10.64 1.27
CA TYR A 459 4.62 9.18 1.38
C TYR A 459 4.99 8.74 2.81
N GLY A 460 4.29 7.73 3.36
CA GLY A 460 4.55 7.23 4.70
C GLY A 460 3.95 5.86 5.03
N GLU A 461 4.56 5.19 6.01
CA GLU A 461 4.29 3.80 6.42
C GLU A 461 4.44 3.64 7.94
N ASP A 462 3.81 2.60 8.51
CA ASP A 462 3.81 2.31 9.96
C ASP A 462 4.52 1.01 10.37
N SER A 463 5.19 0.34 9.43
CA SER A 463 6.05 -0.82 9.71
C SER A 463 7.32 -0.79 8.84
N THR A 464 8.22 0.12 9.18
CA THR A 464 9.29 0.59 8.29
C THR A 464 10.34 -0.46 7.91
N TRP A 465 10.55 -1.46 8.79
CA TRP A 465 11.43 -2.60 8.54
C TRP A 465 10.90 -3.57 7.47
N MET A 466 9.59 -3.52 7.18
CA MET A 466 8.90 -4.31 6.16
C MET A 466 8.20 -3.44 5.10
N GLY A 467 8.55 -2.14 5.03
CA GLY A 467 7.98 -1.19 4.08
C GLY A 467 8.21 -1.56 2.62
N ILE A 468 7.29 -1.13 1.75
CA ILE A 468 7.06 -1.62 0.38
C ILE A 468 8.33 -1.65 -0.46
N PHE A 469 9.16 -0.61 -0.36
CA PHE A 469 10.39 -0.45 -1.15
C PHE A 469 11.68 -0.74 -0.36
N ALA A 470 11.56 -1.09 0.93
CA ALA A 470 12.69 -1.27 1.85
C ALA A 470 12.87 -2.71 2.35
N TYR A 471 11.84 -3.57 2.31
CA TYR A 471 11.99 -4.97 2.74
C TYR A 471 12.98 -5.73 1.85
N LEU A 472 14.16 -6.06 2.42
CA LEU A 472 15.30 -6.69 1.73
C LEU A 472 15.77 -5.93 0.47
N LYS A 473 15.56 -4.60 0.46
CA LYS A 473 15.83 -3.67 -0.65
C LYS A 473 16.46 -2.38 -0.10
N ASN A 474 17.09 -1.57 -0.94
CA ASN A 474 17.83 -0.38 -0.46
C ASN A 474 16.92 0.85 -0.19
N GLY A 475 15.63 0.79 -0.55
CA GLY A 475 14.74 1.94 -0.50
C GLY A 475 15.12 3.00 -1.54
N PHE A 476 15.15 4.26 -1.11
CA PHE A 476 15.54 5.42 -1.92
C PHE A 476 16.87 6.03 -1.43
N LYS A 477 17.66 6.66 -2.30
CA LYS A 477 18.84 7.46 -1.97
C LYS A 477 18.49 8.87 -1.49
N GLN A 478 17.39 9.41 -1.99
CA GLN A 478 16.81 10.71 -1.66
C GLN A 478 15.39 10.52 -1.10
N ALA A 479 14.79 11.55 -0.49
CA ALA A 479 13.39 11.47 -0.11
C ALA A 479 12.50 11.41 -1.38
N PRO A 480 11.65 10.38 -1.55
CA PRO A 480 10.87 10.19 -2.78
C PRO A 480 9.74 11.22 -2.98
N THR A 481 9.40 11.97 -1.93
CA THR A 481 8.29 12.94 -1.87
C THR A 481 8.68 14.11 -0.96
N ASP A 482 7.98 15.25 -1.10
CA ASP A 482 8.26 16.47 -0.32
C ASP A 482 8.10 16.25 1.20
N TYR A 483 7.17 15.38 1.62
CA TYR A 483 6.92 14.97 3.01
C TYR A 483 7.08 13.46 3.15
N TYR A 484 8.19 13.00 3.71
CA TYR A 484 8.53 11.58 3.77
C TYR A 484 8.62 11.06 5.20
N LEU A 485 7.67 10.22 5.61
CA LEU A 485 7.45 9.84 7.01
C LEU A 485 8.47 8.84 7.58
N ARG A 486 9.21 8.12 6.71
CA ARG A 486 10.11 7.02 7.10
C ARG A 486 11.07 7.37 8.25
N PRO A 487 11.75 8.53 8.31
CA PRO A 487 12.71 8.82 9.37
C PRO A 487 12.09 8.88 10.77
N ILE A 488 10.89 9.46 10.91
CA ILE A 488 10.23 9.56 12.21
C ILE A 488 9.55 8.24 12.61
N SER A 489 8.96 7.51 11.66
CA SER A 489 8.46 6.14 11.90
C SER A 489 9.60 5.19 12.33
N ARG A 490 10.78 5.27 11.69
CA ARG A 490 11.97 4.49 12.08
C ARG A 490 12.48 4.84 13.47
N MET A 491 12.57 6.13 13.82
CA MET A 491 12.92 6.52 15.19
C MET A 491 11.88 6.05 16.21
N ALA A 492 10.59 6.06 15.86
CA ALA A 492 9.53 5.53 16.72
C ALA A 492 9.67 4.01 16.91
N GLU A 493 9.92 3.24 15.85
CA GLU A 493 10.17 1.79 15.92
C GLU A 493 11.47 1.44 16.66
N LYS A 494 12.50 2.26 16.55
CA LYS A 494 13.80 2.04 17.20
C LYS A 494 13.74 2.27 18.71
N HIS A 495 13.00 3.28 19.16
CA HIS A 495 13.04 3.74 20.55
C HIS A 495 11.75 3.49 21.35
N ILE A 496 10.56 3.63 20.74
CA ILE A 496 9.26 3.63 21.45
C ILE A 496 8.24 2.58 20.98
N LYS A 497 8.66 1.57 20.20
CA LYS A 497 7.78 0.44 19.86
C LYS A 497 7.26 -0.28 21.11
N ALA A 498 5.97 -0.61 21.10
CA ALA A 498 5.27 -1.38 22.12
C ALA A 498 4.25 -2.34 21.48
N ASP A 499 3.69 -3.27 22.26
CA ASP A 499 2.68 -4.28 21.86
C ASP A 499 3.00 -4.98 20.52
N LYS A 500 3.90 -5.98 20.56
CA LYS A 500 4.19 -6.82 19.39
C LYS A 500 3.08 -7.85 19.19
N ARG A 501 2.53 -7.95 17.98
CA ARG A 501 1.51 -8.95 17.63
C ARG A 501 1.83 -9.50 16.26
N GLY A 502 2.30 -10.75 16.22
CA GLY A 502 2.92 -11.33 15.03
C GLY A 502 4.28 -10.69 14.76
N ASN A 503 4.45 -10.19 13.54
CA ASN A 503 5.62 -9.53 13.00
C ASN A 503 5.71 -8.04 13.44
N PRO A 504 4.71 -7.17 13.22
CA PRO A 504 4.81 -5.75 13.56
C PRO A 504 4.62 -5.47 15.05
N HIS A 505 4.98 -4.24 15.43
CA HIS A 505 4.56 -3.61 16.67
C HIS A 505 3.42 -2.64 16.37
N ILE A 506 2.29 -2.76 17.08
CA ILE A 506 1.08 -1.99 16.76
C ILE A 506 1.00 -0.62 17.46
N CYS A 507 2.03 -0.26 18.21
CA CYS A 507 2.07 0.96 19.03
C CYS A 507 3.39 1.72 18.86
N TYR A 508 3.27 3.02 18.58
CA TYR A 508 4.36 3.99 18.72
C TYR A 508 4.14 4.78 20.01
N GLY A 509 4.89 4.44 21.05
CA GLY A 509 4.75 5.05 22.38
C GLY A 509 3.36 4.81 22.98
N PRO A 510 2.63 5.86 23.41
CA PRO A 510 1.34 5.74 24.09
C PRO A 510 0.12 5.52 23.16
N ARG A 511 0.31 5.49 21.83
CA ARG A 511 -0.73 5.44 20.79
C ARG A 511 -0.49 4.30 19.80
N LEU A 512 -1.51 3.95 19.02
CA LEU A 512 -1.35 3.04 17.88
C LEU A 512 -0.45 3.68 16.82
N SER A 513 0.35 2.86 16.14
CA SER A 513 1.11 3.27 14.95
C SER A 513 0.18 3.71 13.80
N PHE A 514 -1.01 3.09 13.69
CA PHE A 514 -2.08 3.55 12.80
C PHE A 514 -2.62 4.95 13.17
N GLU A 515 -2.78 5.27 14.46
CA GLU A 515 -3.16 6.63 14.88
C GLU A 515 -2.08 7.66 14.51
N PHE A 516 -0.80 7.27 14.53
CA PHE A 516 0.31 8.14 14.12
C PHE A 516 0.25 8.47 12.62
N LEU A 517 -0.08 7.50 11.74
CA LEU A 517 -0.34 7.76 10.32
C LEU A 517 -1.50 8.74 10.12
N LEU A 518 -2.66 8.47 10.73
CA LEU A 518 -3.84 9.31 10.58
C LEU A 518 -3.58 10.73 11.08
N ASN A 519 -2.81 10.92 12.15
CA ASN A 519 -2.43 12.25 12.63
C ASN A 519 -1.48 12.99 11.69
N HIS A 520 -0.59 12.30 10.97
CA HIS A 520 0.21 12.92 9.90
C HIS A 520 -0.66 13.35 8.71
N MET A 521 -1.64 12.53 8.32
CA MET A 521 -2.64 12.90 7.31
C MET A 521 -3.43 14.14 7.72
N LYS A 522 -3.84 14.24 9.00
CA LYS A 522 -4.46 15.46 9.55
C LYS A 522 -3.55 16.67 9.42
N SER A 523 -2.27 16.53 9.79
CA SER A 523 -1.32 17.66 9.70
C SER A 523 -1.13 18.14 8.27
N LEU A 524 -1.07 17.23 7.29
CA LEU A 524 -0.98 17.63 5.89
C LEU A 524 -2.27 18.34 5.44
N ALA A 525 -3.43 17.73 5.67
CA ALA A 525 -4.72 18.29 5.25
C ALA A 525 -4.99 19.69 5.86
N SER A 526 -4.70 19.90 7.15
CA SER A 526 -4.84 21.21 7.80
C SER A 526 -3.87 22.26 7.25
N THR A 527 -2.59 21.91 7.05
CA THR A 527 -1.60 22.86 6.51
C THR A 527 -1.84 23.18 5.03
N MET A 528 -2.40 22.25 4.25
CA MET A 528 -2.79 22.54 2.86
C MET A 528 -4.07 23.37 2.80
N GLY A 529 -5.10 22.99 3.58
CA GLY A 529 -6.41 23.61 3.53
C GLY A 529 -7.07 23.45 2.16
N GLN A 530 -7.93 24.40 1.80
CA GLN A 530 -8.75 24.32 0.58
C GLN A 530 -8.05 24.79 -0.71
N LYS A 531 -6.87 25.42 -0.61
CA LYS A 531 -6.21 26.12 -1.75
C LYS A 531 -4.91 25.50 -2.24
N LYS A 532 -4.26 24.63 -1.46
CA LYS A 532 -2.95 24.06 -1.83
C LYS A 532 -3.12 22.65 -2.39
N ARG A 533 -2.67 22.43 -3.62
CA ARG A 533 -2.64 21.12 -4.28
C ARG A 533 -1.71 20.15 -3.54
N TYR A 534 -2.19 18.94 -3.23
CA TYR A 534 -1.36 17.87 -2.69
C TYR A 534 -1.75 16.46 -3.17
N PHE A 535 -0.72 15.61 -3.27
CA PHE A 535 -0.80 14.16 -3.42
C PHE A 535 -0.29 13.53 -2.12
N GLN A 536 -0.99 12.52 -1.59
CA GLN A 536 -0.55 11.77 -0.43
C GLN A 536 -0.79 10.26 -0.60
N LEU A 537 0.24 9.45 -0.34
CA LEU A 537 0.14 8.01 -0.19
C LEU A 537 0.54 7.61 1.23
N ILE A 538 -0.37 6.96 1.96
CA ILE A 538 -0.12 6.46 3.31
C ILE A 538 -0.53 4.99 3.37
N TRP A 539 0.39 4.11 3.77
CA TRP A 539 0.15 2.67 3.85
C TRP A 539 0.20 2.18 5.30
N ALA A 540 -0.90 1.57 5.76
CA ALA A 540 -1.02 1.02 7.11
C ALA A 540 -0.93 -0.52 7.06
N THR A 541 0.13 -1.05 7.68
CA THR A 541 0.46 -2.48 7.71
C THR A 541 0.25 -3.07 9.11
N SER A 542 0.55 -2.31 10.16
CA SER A 542 0.71 -2.85 11.53
C SER A 542 -0.51 -3.56 12.12
N LEU A 543 -1.73 -3.12 11.78
CA LEU A 543 -2.97 -3.66 12.36
C LEU A 543 -3.61 -4.81 11.57
N THR A 544 -3.19 -5.06 10.32
CA THR A 544 -3.98 -5.89 9.37
C THR A 544 -3.18 -7.00 8.69
N HIS A 545 -1.88 -6.81 8.43
CA HIS A 545 -1.04 -7.74 7.66
C HIS A 545 -1.07 -9.20 8.16
N ASP A 546 -1.00 -9.43 9.47
CA ASP A 546 -0.81 -10.79 10.02
C ASP A 546 -2.10 -11.52 10.44
N TYR A 547 -3.14 -10.80 10.86
CA TYR A 547 -4.30 -11.35 11.57
C TYR A 547 -5.61 -10.72 11.11
N VAL A 548 -6.46 -11.52 10.48
CA VAL A 548 -7.71 -11.10 9.83
C VAL A 548 -8.63 -10.21 10.69
N ASN A 549 -8.68 -10.42 12.01
CA ASN A 549 -9.55 -9.69 12.95
C ASN A 549 -8.88 -8.49 13.65
N LEU A 550 -7.55 -8.36 13.61
CA LEU A 550 -6.80 -7.38 14.43
C LEU A 550 -7.07 -5.93 14.00
N GLY A 551 -7.40 -5.73 12.72
CA GLY A 551 -7.80 -4.45 12.14
C GLY A 551 -9.03 -3.82 12.77
N ARG A 552 -9.83 -4.56 13.56
CA ARG A 552 -10.95 -4.01 14.34
C ARG A 552 -10.55 -2.88 15.29
N MET A 553 -9.30 -2.84 15.75
CA MET A 553 -8.77 -1.71 16.54
C MET A 553 -8.67 -0.40 15.73
N GLY A 554 -8.63 -0.47 14.40
CA GLY A 554 -8.60 0.68 13.51
C GLY A 554 -9.96 1.31 13.23
N GLU A 555 -11.09 0.65 13.51
CA GLU A 555 -12.43 1.17 13.15
C GLU A 555 -12.69 2.56 13.75
N LYS A 556 -12.47 2.74 15.05
CA LYS A 556 -12.72 4.03 15.72
C LYS A 556 -11.73 5.13 15.29
N PRO A 557 -10.41 4.91 15.25
CA PRO A 557 -9.46 5.87 14.68
C PRO A 557 -9.81 6.28 13.24
N LEU A 558 -10.13 5.33 12.35
CA LEU A 558 -10.42 5.61 10.95
C LEU A 558 -11.76 6.36 10.77
N LEU A 559 -12.81 5.95 11.49
CA LEU A 559 -14.10 6.67 11.48
C LEU A 559 -13.91 8.12 11.97
N ASN A 560 -13.19 8.32 13.07
CA ASN A 560 -12.87 9.65 13.61
C ASN A 560 -11.98 10.49 12.67
N PHE A 561 -11.20 9.86 11.78
CA PHE A 561 -10.42 10.56 10.77
C PHE A 561 -11.28 10.97 9.58
N ILE A 562 -12.08 10.05 9.03
CA ILE A 562 -12.96 10.32 7.88
C ILE A 562 -14.03 11.36 8.23
N GLN A 563 -14.67 11.26 9.41
CA GLN A 563 -15.62 12.27 9.90
C GLN A 563 -14.97 13.64 10.10
N TRP A 564 -13.67 13.71 10.38
CA TRP A 564 -12.93 14.96 10.51
C TRP A 564 -12.57 15.54 9.13
N MET A 565 -12.13 14.69 8.18
CA MET A 565 -11.88 15.08 6.79
C MET A 565 -13.13 15.68 6.13
N GLU A 566 -14.31 15.15 6.45
CA GLU A 566 -15.60 15.70 6.02
C GLU A 566 -15.92 17.04 6.71
N LYS A 567 -15.95 17.07 8.05
CA LYS A 567 -16.48 18.20 8.83
C LYS A 567 -15.63 19.47 8.75
N GLU A 568 -14.30 19.34 8.62
CA GLU A 568 -13.41 20.47 8.32
C GLU A 568 -13.36 20.80 6.81
N GLY A 569 -14.17 20.11 6.00
CA GLY A 569 -14.28 20.31 4.55
C GLY A 569 -13.08 19.82 3.73
N HIS A 570 -12.11 19.09 4.31
CA HIS A 570 -10.94 18.60 3.57
C HIS A 570 -11.28 17.67 2.40
N LEU A 571 -12.47 17.03 2.40
CA LEU A 571 -12.99 16.29 1.24
C LEU A 571 -13.50 17.18 0.09
N ASN A 572 -13.78 18.47 0.32
CA ASN A 572 -14.43 19.34 -0.68
C ASN A 572 -13.58 19.60 -1.93
N ASN A 573 -12.26 19.34 -1.88
CA ASN A 573 -11.39 19.39 -3.04
C ASN A 573 -10.45 18.18 -3.14
N THR A 574 -10.89 17.00 -2.67
CA THR A 574 -10.01 15.82 -2.55
C THR A 574 -10.70 14.56 -3.06
N ALA A 575 -10.07 13.90 -4.04
CA ALA A 575 -10.32 12.50 -4.34
C ALA A 575 -9.64 11.66 -3.26
N PHE A 576 -10.43 10.98 -2.43
CA PHE A 576 -9.93 10.17 -1.32
C PHE A 576 -10.16 8.69 -1.61
N LEU A 577 -9.08 7.94 -1.83
CA LEU A 577 -9.07 6.50 -2.07
C LEU A 577 -8.67 5.76 -0.78
N LEU A 578 -9.58 4.93 -0.27
CA LEU A 578 -9.29 3.91 0.74
C LEU A 578 -9.18 2.55 0.03
N THR A 579 -8.03 1.90 0.09
CA THR A 579 -7.78 0.67 -0.69
C THR A 579 -6.89 -0.35 0.03
N SER A 580 -6.59 -1.45 -0.63
CA SER A 580 -5.69 -2.54 -0.20
C SER A 580 -4.98 -3.12 -1.44
N ASP A 581 -3.98 -3.94 -1.17
CA ASP A 581 -3.13 -4.66 -2.11
C ASP A 581 -3.59 -6.11 -2.36
N HIS A 582 -4.04 -6.79 -1.31
CA HIS A 582 -4.59 -8.14 -1.32
C HIS A 582 -5.49 -8.38 -0.09
N GLY A 583 -6.14 -9.54 -0.02
CA GLY A 583 -6.69 -10.07 1.24
C GLY A 583 -5.62 -10.73 2.12
N ILE A 584 -6.04 -11.46 3.15
CA ILE A 584 -5.12 -12.12 4.09
C ILE A 584 -4.45 -13.36 3.47
N ARG A 585 -3.10 -13.43 3.51
CA ARG A 585 -2.30 -14.41 2.76
C ARG A 585 -1.92 -15.69 3.51
N TRP A 586 -2.34 -15.84 4.77
CA TRP A 586 -2.16 -17.05 5.58
C TRP A 586 -3.19 -17.12 6.73
N GLY A 587 -3.10 -18.17 7.54
CA GLY A 587 -3.94 -18.37 8.72
C GLY A 587 -5.34 -18.92 8.38
N PRO A 588 -6.19 -19.15 9.39
CA PRO A 588 -7.43 -19.92 9.25
C PRO A 588 -8.36 -19.42 8.15
N MET A 589 -8.50 -18.09 8.01
CA MET A 589 -9.32 -17.49 6.96
C MET A 589 -8.87 -17.95 5.57
N ARG A 590 -7.57 -17.85 5.27
CA ARG A 590 -6.98 -18.15 3.96
C ARG A 590 -6.99 -19.65 3.60
N SER A 591 -7.18 -20.52 4.59
CA SER A 591 -7.40 -21.95 4.36
C SER A 591 -8.81 -22.26 3.82
N THR A 592 -9.80 -21.38 4.04
CA THR A 592 -11.17 -21.57 3.53
C THR A 592 -11.29 -21.22 2.04
N ALA A 593 -12.23 -21.85 1.33
CA ALA A 593 -12.48 -21.58 -0.08
C ALA A 593 -12.80 -20.10 -0.36
N GLN A 594 -13.67 -19.49 0.46
CA GLN A 594 -13.95 -18.06 0.40
C GLN A 594 -12.69 -17.21 0.66
N GLY A 595 -11.86 -17.58 1.64
CA GLY A 595 -10.62 -16.89 1.94
C GLY A 595 -9.59 -16.89 0.82
N LYS A 596 -9.59 -17.91 -0.06
CA LYS A 596 -8.75 -17.92 -1.28
C LYS A 596 -9.21 -16.86 -2.29
N VAL A 597 -10.52 -16.73 -2.49
CA VAL A 597 -11.09 -15.71 -3.38
C VAL A 597 -10.93 -14.31 -2.80
N GLU A 598 -11.16 -14.15 -1.49
CA GLU A 598 -10.93 -12.89 -0.78
C GLU A 598 -9.45 -12.44 -0.79
N GLU A 599 -8.47 -13.36 -0.83
CA GLU A 599 -7.06 -13.03 -1.00
C GLU A 599 -6.83 -12.20 -2.28
N ASN A 600 -7.60 -12.49 -3.33
CA ASN A 600 -7.48 -11.89 -4.66
C ASN A 600 -8.34 -10.64 -4.84
N MET A 601 -9.26 -10.33 -3.91
CA MET A 601 -10.24 -9.23 -4.01
C MET A 601 -10.01 -8.17 -2.91
N PRO A 602 -8.96 -7.34 -3.03
CA PRO A 602 -8.65 -6.26 -2.09
C PRO A 602 -9.76 -5.20 -1.96
N LEU A 603 -9.69 -4.45 -0.85
CA LEU A 603 -10.50 -3.27 -0.59
C LEU A 603 -10.33 -2.18 -1.66
N PHE A 604 -11.43 -1.55 -2.07
CA PHE A 604 -11.42 -0.31 -2.88
C PHE A 604 -12.66 0.54 -2.58
N TYR A 605 -12.46 1.78 -2.14
CA TYR A 605 -13.47 2.83 -2.00
C TYR A 605 -12.87 4.18 -2.41
N ILE A 606 -13.51 4.90 -3.34
CA ILE A 606 -13.13 6.27 -3.71
C ILE A 606 -14.26 7.26 -3.41
N LEU A 607 -13.91 8.34 -2.73
CA LEU A 607 -14.74 9.52 -2.52
C LEU A 607 -14.39 10.59 -3.56
N LEU A 608 -15.39 11.25 -4.13
CA LEU A 608 -15.23 12.33 -5.10
C LEU A 608 -16.04 13.57 -4.66
N PRO A 609 -15.46 14.80 -4.74
CA PRO A 609 -16.15 16.03 -4.36
C PRO A 609 -17.48 16.24 -5.08
N GLU A 610 -18.42 16.94 -4.45
CA GLU A 610 -19.73 17.24 -5.05
C GLU A 610 -19.61 18.03 -6.37
N TRP A 611 -18.68 18.99 -6.45
CA TRP A 611 -18.43 19.74 -7.69
C TRP A 611 -17.90 18.82 -8.80
N PHE A 612 -16.98 17.90 -8.47
CA PHE A 612 -16.43 16.93 -9.41
C PHE A 612 -17.54 16.00 -9.93
N ARG A 613 -18.36 15.46 -9.02
CA ARG A 613 -19.49 14.58 -9.36
C ARG A 613 -20.54 15.26 -10.25
N ARG A 614 -20.80 16.55 -10.05
CA ARG A 614 -21.71 17.32 -10.92
C ARG A 614 -21.11 17.62 -12.28
N LYS A 615 -19.82 17.97 -12.36
CA LYS A 615 -19.19 18.41 -13.61
C LYS A 615 -18.77 17.25 -14.51
N TYR A 616 -18.17 16.21 -13.93
CA TYR A 616 -17.70 15.02 -14.65
C TYR A 616 -18.70 13.86 -14.52
N ALA A 617 -19.99 14.18 -14.71
CA ALA A 617 -21.08 13.24 -14.46
C ALA A 617 -20.95 11.95 -15.29
N SER A 618 -20.60 12.05 -16.58
CA SER A 618 -20.37 10.87 -17.44
C SER A 618 -19.21 9.99 -16.97
N ALA A 619 -18.13 10.58 -16.47
CA ALA A 619 -17.01 9.83 -15.88
C ALA A 619 -17.42 9.09 -14.60
N VAL A 620 -18.29 9.71 -13.79
CA VAL A 620 -18.83 9.12 -12.56
C VAL A 620 -19.88 8.03 -12.84
N THR A 621 -20.66 8.14 -13.92
CA THR A 621 -21.51 7.04 -14.40
C THR A 621 -20.68 5.84 -14.82
N ASN A 622 -19.61 6.05 -15.61
CA ASN A 622 -18.69 4.96 -15.97
C ASN A 622 -18.06 4.30 -14.73
N LEU A 623 -17.67 5.10 -13.72
CA LEU A 623 -17.14 4.58 -12.44
C LEU A 623 -18.18 3.73 -11.67
N LEU A 624 -19.47 4.09 -11.70
CA LEU A 624 -20.55 3.29 -11.13
C LEU A 624 -20.73 1.96 -11.88
N ASP A 625 -20.78 1.99 -13.21
CA ASP A 625 -20.93 0.79 -14.04
C ASP A 625 -19.69 -0.13 -13.93
N ASN A 626 -18.51 0.47 -13.74
CA ASN A 626 -17.25 -0.23 -13.51
C ASN A 626 -17.21 -1.04 -12.22
N ARG A 627 -18.11 -0.79 -11.26
CA ARG A 627 -18.20 -1.55 -10.01
C ARG A 627 -18.28 -3.06 -10.22
N ALA A 628 -19.02 -3.50 -11.25
CA ALA A 628 -19.23 -4.92 -11.58
C ALA A 628 -18.22 -5.45 -12.62
N ARG A 629 -17.15 -4.71 -12.94
CA ARG A 629 -16.15 -5.06 -13.95
C ARG A 629 -14.87 -5.58 -13.31
N LEU A 630 -14.14 -6.39 -14.08
CA LEU A 630 -12.79 -6.80 -13.74
C LEU A 630 -11.88 -5.56 -13.76
N THR A 631 -11.35 -5.19 -12.61
CA THR A 631 -10.50 -4.01 -12.40
C THR A 631 -9.22 -4.39 -11.64
N THR A 632 -8.17 -3.58 -11.78
CA THR A 632 -6.80 -3.91 -11.37
C THR A 632 -6.03 -2.67 -10.90
N PRO A 633 -4.90 -2.82 -10.20
CA PRO A 633 -3.96 -1.73 -9.92
C PRO A 633 -3.56 -0.89 -11.15
N PHE A 634 -3.45 -1.48 -12.36
CA PHE A 634 -3.16 -0.72 -13.59
C PHE A 634 -4.26 0.28 -13.93
N ASP A 635 -5.53 -0.07 -13.72
CA ASP A 635 -6.68 0.82 -13.97
C ASP A 635 -6.68 2.01 -13.00
N VAL A 636 -6.24 1.77 -11.76
CA VAL A 636 -6.07 2.82 -10.75
C VAL A 636 -4.95 3.79 -11.16
N HIS A 637 -3.87 3.31 -11.78
CA HIS A 637 -2.82 4.19 -12.34
C HIS A 637 -3.35 5.11 -13.44
N GLU A 638 -4.06 4.56 -14.42
CA GLU A 638 -4.71 5.36 -15.49
C GLU A 638 -5.72 6.38 -14.90
N THR A 639 -6.42 5.99 -13.84
CA THR A 639 -7.33 6.90 -13.12
C THR A 639 -6.58 8.02 -12.39
N PHE A 640 -5.37 7.76 -11.88
CA PHE A 640 -4.52 8.80 -11.28
C PHE A 640 -3.96 9.77 -12.34
N LEU A 641 -3.71 9.31 -13.57
CA LEU A 641 -3.36 10.19 -14.69
C LEU A 641 -4.55 11.07 -15.11
N ASP A 642 -5.77 10.52 -15.14
CA ASP A 642 -6.99 11.30 -15.37
C ASP A 642 -7.28 12.31 -14.26
N LEU A 643 -6.98 12.00 -12.99
CA LEU A 643 -7.06 12.94 -11.86
C LEU A 643 -5.95 14.02 -11.88
N LEU A 644 -4.84 13.76 -12.57
CA LEU A 644 -3.75 14.71 -12.76
C LEU A 644 -4.08 15.77 -13.83
N ASP A 645 -4.83 15.38 -14.87
CA ASP A 645 -5.37 16.27 -15.91
C ASP A 645 -6.86 16.01 -16.16
N LEU A 646 -7.72 16.79 -15.49
CA LEU A 646 -9.17 16.67 -15.59
C LEU A 646 -9.73 17.03 -16.98
N SER A 647 -8.92 17.60 -17.89
CA SER A 647 -9.37 17.85 -19.26
C SER A 647 -9.61 16.55 -20.03
N SER A 648 -8.92 15.47 -19.65
CA SER A 648 -9.03 14.12 -20.21
C SER A 648 -10.41 13.46 -19.99
N ILE A 649 -11.16 13.91 -18.97
CA ILE A 649 -12.47 13.35 -18.55
C ILE A 649 -13.65 14.31 -18.74
N GLY A 650 -13.41 15.52 -19.29
CA GLY A 650 -14.50 16.38 -19.77
C GLY A 650 -15.26 15.72 -20.93
N ASP A 651 -16.58 15.93 -21.00
CA ASP A 651 -17.51 15.07 -21.76
C ASP A 651 -17.08 14.80 -23.22
N ASP A 652 -16.62 15.79 -23.98
CA ASP A 652 -16.18 15.58 -25.37
C ASP A 652 -14.92 14.70 -25.49
N ASN A 653 -13.93 14.92 -24.62
CA ASN A 653 -12.73 14.08 -24.56
C ASN A 653 -13.05 12.68 -24.06
N LEU A 654 -13.91 12.55 -23.04
CA LEU A 654 -14.36 11.27 -22.52
C LEU A 654 -15.14 10.46 -23.57
N LYS A 655 -16.02 11.12 -24.32
CA LYS A 655 -16.81 10.57 -25.43
C LYS A 655 -15.93 10.17 -26.62
N LYS A 656 -14.85 10.89 -26.89
CA LYS A 656 -13.81 10.50 -27.85
C LYS A 656 -13.07 9.24 -27.37
N ARG A 657 -12.47 9.28 -26.18
CA ARG A 657 -11.72 8.16 -25.57
C ARG A 657 -12.57 6.89 -25.45
N THR A 658 -13.86 7.03 -25.17
CA THR A 658 -14.82 5.90 -25.11
C THR A 658 -15.02 5.23 -26.47
N LYS A 659 -15.10 5.99 -27.57
CA LYS A 659 -15.15 5.43 -28.93
C LYS A 659 -13.83 4.75 -29.32
N GLU A 660 -12.71 5.35 -28.94
CA GLU A 660 -11.37 4.79 -29.17
C GLU A 660 -11.19 3.46 -28.40
N LEU A 661 -11.63 3.40 -27.15
CA LEU A 661 -11.65 2.18 -26.33
C LEU A 661 -12.52 1.08 -26.95
N ALA A 662 -13.73 1.41 -27.43
CA ALA A 662 -14.61 0.45 -28.10
C ALA A 662 -14.01 -0.07 -29.43
N ALA A 663 -13.29 0.78 -30.17
CA ALA A 663 -12.57 0.35 -31.38
C ALA A 663 -11.37 -0.56 -31.04
N LEU A 664 -10.65 -0.29 -29.94
CA LEU A 664 -9.58 -1.15 -29.44
C LEU A 664 -10.11 -2.50 -28.95
N ASP A 665 -11.28 -2.56 -28.31
CA ASP A 665 -11.94 -3.81 -27.92
C ASP A 665 -12.32 -4.66 -29.15
N ALA A 666 -13.02 -4.05 -30.12
CA ALA A 666 -13.37 -4.71 -31.37
C ALA A 666 -12.14 -5.24 -32.13
N ALA A 667 -11.02 -4.49 -32.09
CA ALA A 667 -9.74 -4.89 -32.67
C ALA A 667 -8.93 -5.89 -31.81
N LYS A 668 -9.38 -6.20 -30.58
CA LYS A 668 -8.67 -7.02 -29.57
C LYS A 668 -7.29 -6.47 -29.19
N LYS A 669 -7.19 -5.15 -29.08
CA LYS A 669 -6.01 -4.35 -28.75
C LYS A 669 -6.20 -3.51 -27.47
N LEU A 670 -6.99 -4.00 -26.52
CA LEU A 670 -7.13 -3.35 -25.22
C LEU A 670 -5.80 -3.30 -24.46
N SER A 671 -5.57 -2.20 -23.76
CA SER A 671 -4.47 -2.02 -22.81
C SER A 671 -4.68 -2.87 -21.55
N ARG A 672 -3.59 -3.16 -20.83
CA ARG A 672 -3.66 -3.78 -19.50
C ARG A 672 -4.29 -2.88 -18.45
N GLY A 673 -4.13 -1.56 -18.58
CA GLY A 673 -4.77 -0.53 -17.76
C GLY A 673 -5.77 0.29 -18.57
N ILE A 674 -6.94 0.53 -17.99
CA ILE A 674 -8.02 1.38 -18.53
C ILE A 674 -8.50 2.26 -17.37
N SER A 675 -8.54 3.59 -17.54
CA SER A 675 -9.05 4.50 -16.51
C SER A 675 -10.45 4.11 -16.04
N LEU A 676 -10.68 4.12 -14.72
CA LEU A 676 -11.97 3.82 -14.10
C LEU A 676 -13.06 4.86 -14.44
N PHE A 677 -12.70 5.96 -15.11
CA PHE A 677 -13.63 6.93 -15.67
C PHE A 677 -14.10 6.59 -17.10
N LEU A 678 -13.50 5.59 -17.76
CA LEU A 678 -13.96 5.02 -19.04
C LEU A 678 -14.73 3.71 -18.80
N PRO A 679 -15.71 3.34 -19.65
CA PRO A 679 -16.47 2.11 -19.44
C PRO A 679 -15.62 0.88 -19.74
N ILE A 680 -15.30 0.10 -18.70
CA ILE A 680 -14.43 -1.08 -18.83
C ILE A 680 -15.21 -2.23 -19.50
N PRO A 681 -14.76 -2.75 -20.66
CA PRO A 681 -15.55 -3.68 -21.46
C PRO A 681 -15.89 -5.01 -20.77
N GLU A 682 -17.10 -5.54 -21.02
CA GLU A 682 -17.52 -6.87 -20.55
C GLU A 682 -16.69 -8.02 -21.14
N SER A 683 -16.05 -7.77 -22.29
CA SER A 683 -15.13 -8.65 -23.00
C SER A 683 -13.78 -8.83 -22.31
N ARG A 684 -13.45 -7.97 -21.32
CA ARG A 684 -12.15 -8.00 -20.64
C ARG A 684 -11.98 -9.29 -19.85
N THR A 685 -10.82 -9.92 -20.04
CA THR A 685 -10.41 -11.15 -19.33
C THR A 685 -9.18 -10.89 -18.48
N CYS A 686 -8.93 -11.77 -17.49
CA CYS A 686 -7.69 -11.76 -16.70
C CYS A 686 -6.43 -11.64 -17.57
N LYS A 687 -6.35 -12.37 -18.69
CA LYS A 687 -5.22 -12.28 -19.63
C LYS A 687 -5.03 -10.87 -20.22
N VAL A 688 -6.11 -10.16 -20.54
CA VAL A 688 -6.05 -8.78 -21.05
C VAL A 688 -5.66 -7.80 -19.96
N ALA A 689 -6.11 -8.04 -18.72
CA ALA A 689 -5.77 -7.24 -17.55
C ALA A 689 -4.40 -7.61 -16.90
N GLU A 690 -3.58 -8.43 -17.57
CA GLU A 690 -2.32 -9.02 -17.08
C GLU A 690 -2.40 -9.74 -15.71
N ILE A 691 -3.61 -10.16 -15.31
CA ILE A 691 -3.85 -11.03 -14.15
C ILE A 691 -3.48 -12.47 -14.54
N ALA A 692 -2.49 -13.05 -13.88
CA ALA A 692 -2.14 -14.46 -14.03
C ALA A 692 -3.30 -15.37 -13.58
N GLU A 693 -3.43 -16.57 -14.16
CA GLU A 693 -4.57 -17.49 -13.88
C GLU A 693 -4.70 -17.80 -12.36
N HIS A 694 -3.58 -17.85 -11.62
CA HIS A 694 -3.54 -18.04 -10.15
C HIS A 694 -4.23 -16.94 -9.33
N TRP A 695 -4.38 -15.73 -9.89
CA TRP A 695 -5.06 -14.60 -9.25
C TRP A 695 -6.44 -14.32 -9.87
N CYS A 696 -6.86 -15.10 -10.87
CA CYS A 696 -8.01 -14.80 -11.71
C CYS A 696 -9.34 -15.24 -11.06
N VAL A 697 -10.05 -14.30 -10.44
CA VAL A 697 -11.35 -14.55 -9.79
C VAL A 697 -12.52 -14.78 -10.76
N CYS A 698 -12.29 -14.69 -12.08
CA CYS A 698 -13.34 -14.71 -13.10
C CYS A 698 -13.95 -16.10 -13.39
N HIS A 699 -13.28 -17.18 -13.01
CA HIS A 699 -13.65 -18.55 -13.38
C HIS A 699 -14.49 -19.23 -12.29
N SER A 700 -15.28 -20.23 -12.66
CA SER A 700 -15.83 -21.17 -11.67
C SER A 700 -14.88 -22.35 -11.49
N THR A 701 -15.04 -23.09 -10.38
CA THR A 701 -14.17 -24.22 -10.03
C THR A 701 -15.01 -25.40 -9.56
N LYS A 702 -14.58 -26.63 -9.87
CA LYS A 702 -15.17 -27.87 -9.33
C LYS A 702 -14.12 -28.63 -8.52
N VAL A 703 -14.50 -29.10 -7.33
CA VAL A 703 -13.66 -30.00 -6.52
C VAL A 703 -13.41 -31.30 -7.27
N VAL A 704 -12.16 -31.77 -7.26
CA VAL A 704 -11.74 -33.05 -7.83
C VAL A 704 -10.97 -33.87 -6.80
N GLN A 705 -11.03 -35.19 -6.92
CA GLN A 705 -10.42 -36.10 -5.96
C GLN A 705 -8.90 -35.94 -5.92
N VAL A 706 -8.33 -35.82 -4.72
CA VAL A 706 -6.87 -35.64 -4.55
C VAL A 706 -6.07 -36.89 -4.95
N SER A 707 -6.73 -38.05 -5.03
CA SER A 707 -6.20 -39.32 -5.51
C SER A 707 -6.22 -39.47 -7.05
N ASP A 708 -6.81 -38.52 -7.79
CA ASP A 708 -6.85 -38.57 -9.25
C ASP A 708 -5.44 -38.54 -9.85
N GLY A 709 -5.19 -39.41 -10.84
CA GLY A 709 -3.86 -39.57 -11.44
C GLY A 709 -3.34 -38.33 -12.17
N GLU A 710 -4.22 -37.46 -12.69
CA GLU A 710 -3.83 -36.17 -13.25
C GLU A 710 -3.52 -35.14 -12.16
N VAL A 711 -4.27 -35.14 -11.05
CA VAL A 711 -4.01 -34.27 -9.89
C VAL A 711 -2.66 -34.61 -9.26
N GLN A 712 -2.35 -35.90 -9.10
CA GLN A 712 -1.04 -36.35 -8.61
C GLN A 712 0.11 -36.01 -9.58
N GLN A 713 -0.09 -36.16 -10.90
CA GLN A 713 0.89 -35.69 -11.89
C GLN A 713 1.12 -34.18 -11.82
N ALA A 714 0.05 -33.40 -11.70
CA ALA A 714 0.12 -31.95 -11.59
C ALA A 714 0.88 -31.52 -10.33
N ALA A 715 0.59 -32.12 -9.17
CA ALA A 715 1.28 -31.83 -7.91
C ALA A 715 2.78 -32.16 -7.97
N ASN A 716 3.14 -33.33 -8.51
CA ASN A 716 4.54 -33.71 -8.71
C ASN A 716 5.26 -32.77 -9.69
N TYR A 717 4.57 -32.28 -10.74
CA TYR A 717 5.14 -31.28 -11.64
C TYR A 717 5.39 -29.93 -10.94
N VAL A 718 4.53 -29.49 -10.01
CA VAL A 718 4.79 -28.27 -9.21
C VAL A 718 6.01 -28.46 -8.30
N VAL A 719 6.17 -29.63 -7.68
CA VAL A 719 7.37 -29.93 -6.85
C VAL A 719 8.64 -29.99 -7.71
N PHE A 720 8.57 -30.52 -8.93
CA PHE A 720 9.66 -30.42 -9.91
C PHE A 720 9.99 -28.95 -10.25
N ALA A 721 8.97 -28.11 -10.46
CA ALA A 721 9.16 -26.69 -10.73
C ALA A 721 9.79 -25.94 -9.53
N LEU A 722 9.35 -26.20 -8.29
CA LEU A 722 9.99 -25.69 -7.07
C LEU A 722 11.47 -26.09 -7.02
N ASN A 723 11.78 -27.37 -7.26
CA ASN A 723 13.15 -27.87 -7.27
C ASN A 723 14.02 -27.23 -8.36
N SER A 724 13.44 -26.80 -9.49
CA SER A 724 14.15 -26.04 -10.54
C SER A 724 14.53 -24.60 -10.11
N PHE A 725 13.86 -24.06 -9.08
CA PHE A 725 14.23 -22.78 -8.46
C PHE A 725 15.22 -22.99 -7.31
N VAL A 726 14.96 -23.99 -6.46
CA VAL A 726 15.73 -24.31 -5.25
C VAL A 726 17.13 -24.81 -5.59
N SER A 727 17.31 -25.57 -6.69
CA SER A 727 18.62 -26.08 -7.15
C SER A 727 19.69 -24.99 -7.40
N LYS A 728 19.27 -23.74 -7.58
CA LYS A 728 20.14 -22.56 -7.74
C LYS A 728 20.80 -22.12 -6.42
N TYR A 729 20.38 -22.69 -5.29
CA TYR A 729 20.81 -22.34 -3.93
C TYR A 729 21.27 -23.59 -3.18
N PRO A 730 22.56 -23.98 -3.25
CA PRO A 730 23.06 -25.26 -2.71
C PRO A 730 22.91 -25.48 -1.20
N LYS A 731 22.50 -24.46 -0.43
CA LYS A 731 22.18 -24.56 1.00
C LYS A 731 20.72 -24.95 1.27
N CYS A 732 19.88 -25.02 0.25
CA CYS A 732 18.48 -25.39 0.36
C CYS A 732 18.28 -26.87 0.03
N ALA A 733 17.47 -27.57 0.83
CA ALA A 733 17.08 -28.95 0.59
C ALA A 733 16.14 -29.05 -0.61
N TYR A 734 16.33 -30.10 -1.43
CA TYR A 734 15.33 -30.49 -2.42
C TYR A 734 14.03 -30.92 -1.73
N LEU A 735 12.90 -30.50 -2.28
CA LEU A 735 11.57 -30.76 -1.75
C LEU A 735 10.96 -32.02 -2.38
N ALA A 736 10.30 -32.83 -1.57
CA ALA A 736 9.45 -33.94 -2.00
C ALA A 736 7.97 -33.61 -1.76
N LEU A 737 7.08 -34.11 -2.62
CA LEU A 737 5.63 -34.05 -2.37
C LEU A 737 5.31 -34.92 -1.14
N HIS A 738 4.73 -34.32 -0.11
CA HIS A 738 4.32 -35.05 1.10
C HIS A 738 2.85 -35.46 1.03
N SER A 739 1.96 -34.55 0.61
CA SER A 739 0.55 -34.86 0.36
C SER A 739 -0.14 -33.76 -0.44
N VAL A 740 -1.12 -34.11 -1.27
CA VAL A 740 -2.08 -33.16 -1.82
C VAL A 740 -3.20 -33.01 -0.80
N GLN A 741 -3.53 -31.77 -0.43
CA GLN A 741 -4.53 -31.43 0.58
C GLN A 741 -5.89 -31.11 -0.04
N TYR A 742 -5.90 -30.49 -1.21
CA TYR A 742 -7.11 -30.06 -1.92
C TYR A 742 -6.81 -29.85 -3.41
N ALA A 743 -7.78 -30.09 -4.27
CA ALA A 743 -7.65 -29.89 -5.71
C ALA A 743 -8.97 -29.39 -6.34
N LEU A 744 -8.84 -28.39 -7.21
CA LEU A 744 -9.92 -27.86 -8.04
C LEU A 744 -9.57 -28.03 -9.52
N LEU A 745 -10.58 -28.36 -10.34
CA LEU A 745 -10.56 -28.17 -11.79
C LEU A 745 -11.20 -26.81 -12.10
N VAL A 746 -10.46 -25.94 -12.78
CA VAL A 746 -10.95 -24.62 -13.20
C VAL A 746 -11.82 -24.75 -14.44
N ILE A 747 -13.01 -24.15 -14.39
CA ILE A 747 -14.03 -24.11 -15.44
C ILE A 747 -14.06 -22.67 -16.00
N PRO A 748 -13.51 -22.43 -17.20
CA PRO A 748 -13.40 -21.09 -17.76
C PRO A 748 -14.77 -20.46 -18.04
N ALA A 749 -14.98 -19.21 -17.61
CA ALA A 749 -16.27 -18.52 -17.74
C ALA A 749 -16.73 -18.32 -19.20
N SER A 750 -15.80 -18.21 -20.15
CA SER A 750 -16.14 -18.10 -21.57
C SER A 750 -16.33 -19.48 -22.21
N VAL A 751 -17.56 -19.75 -22.68
CA VAL A 751 -17.96 -20.96 -23.43
C VAL A 751 -17.35 -21.01 -24.86
N ALA A 752 -16.25 -20.30 -25.08
CA ALA A 752 -15.52 -20.18 -26.35
C ALA A 752 -14.67 -21.42 -26.65
N LYS A 753 -15.30 -22.61 -26.62
CA LYS A 753 -14.78 -23.94 -27.01
C LYS A 753 -13.26 -24.12 -26.82
N LYS A 754 -12.75 -23.90 -25.59
CA LYS A 754 -11.48 -24.50 -25.17
C LYS A 754 -11.67 -26.02 -25.28
N SER A 755 -11.13 -26.60 -26.36
CA SER A 755 -11.21 -28.03 -26.67
C SER A 755 -10.86 -28.86 -25.44
N SER A 756 -11.62 -29.95 -25.20
CA SER A 756 -11.67 -30.83 -24.00
C SER A 756 -10.34 -31.44 -23.49
N HIS A 757 -9.22 -31.05 -24.10
CA HIS A 757 -7.87 -31.55 -23.89
C HIS A 757 -6.96 -30.54 -23.15
N GLN A 758 -7.41 -29.30 -22.91
CA GLN A 758 -6.73 -28.37 -22.00
C GLN A 758 -7.46 -28.37 -20.65
N LYS A 759 -6.73 -28.67 -19.58
CA LYS A 759 -7.22 -28.63 -18.19
C LYS A 759 -6.35 -27.67 -17.39
N THR A 760 -6.96 -26.94 -16.46
CA THR A 760 -6.26 -26.12 -15.48
C THR A 760 -6.68 -26.59 -14.09
N PHE A 761 -5.72 -26.89 -13.23
CA PHE A 761 -5.94 -27.29 -11.85
C PHE A 761 -5.42 -26.24 -10.89
N GLU A 762 -6.14 -25.99 -9.80
CA GLU A 762 -5.61 -25.30 -8.62
C GLU A 762 -5.39 -26.33 -7.52
N LEU A 763 -4.18 -26.38 -6.99
CA LEU A 763 -3.74 -27.40 -6.04
C LEU A 763 -3.34 -26.74 -4.73
N SER A 764 -3.73 -27.34 -3.61
CA SER A 764 -3.16 -27.08 -2.29
C SER A 764 -2.44 -28.33 -1.83
N PHE A 765 -1.16 -28.24 -1.49
CA PHE A 765 -0.32 -29.39 -1.18
C PHE A 765 0.74 -29.08 -0.11
N ARG A 766 1.31 -30.13 0.50
CA ARG A 766 2.42 -30.06 1.45
C ARG A 766 3.69 -30.66 0.85
N THR A 767 4.85 -30.11 1.19
CA THR A 767 6.15 -30.71 0.90
C THR A 767 6.94 -31.03 2.17
N ALA A 768 7.84 -32.00 2.06
CA ALA A 768 8.90 -32.28 3.03
C ALA A 768 10.28 -32.00 2.40
N PRO A 769 11.29 -31.57 3.18
CA PRO A 769 11.23 -31.19 4.60
C PRO A 769 10.44 -29.89 4.85
N GLY A 770 10.25 -29.53 6.12
CA GLY A 770 9.72 -28.23 6.55
C GLY A 770 8.20 -28.09 6.63
N ASN A 771 7.40 -29.10 6.23
CA ASN A 771 5.94 -29.06 6.25
C ASN A 771 5.36 -27.79 5.59
N ALA A 772 5.96 -27.37 4.49
CA ALA A 772 5.56 -26.19 3.75
C ALA A 772 4.23 -26.43 3.03
N THR A 773 3.23 -25.58 3.26
CA THR A 773 1.98 -25.60 2.49
C THR A 773 2.08 -24.64 1.31
N PHE A 774 1.70 -25.11 0.13
CA PHE A 774 1.72 -24.34 -1.11
C PHE A 774 0.37 -24.42 -1.82
N ASP A 775 -0.06 -23.27 -2.36
CA ASP A 775 -1.08 -23.21 -3.40
C ASP A 775 -0.41 -22.96 -4.77
N ALA A 776 -0.85 -23.63 -5.83
CA ALA A 776 -0.33 -23.44 -7.18
C ALA A 776 -1.39 -23.71 -8.26
N THR A 777 -1.34 -22.96 -9.36
CA THR A 777 -2.19 -23.18 -10.53
C THR A 777 -1.39 -23.80 -11.67
N VAL A 778 -1.86 -24.94 -12.19
CA VAL A 778 -1.15 -25.79 -13.15
C VAL A 778 -2.00 -26.02 -14.39
N VAL A 779 -1.45 -25.73 -15.56
CA VAL A 779 -2.12 -25.91 -16.85
C VAL A 779 -1.53 -27.12 -17.57
N ARG A 780 -2.38 -28.08 -17.95
CA ARG A 780 -2.06 -29.12 -18.92
C ARG A 780 -2.48 -28.65 -20.30
N ASN A 781 -1.52 -28.46 -21.19
CA ASN A 781 -1.79 -28.05 -22.57
C ASN A 781 -2.28 -29.23 -23.43
N LYS A 782 -2.73 -28.95 -24.66
CA LYS A 782 -3.27 -29.95 -25.59
C LYS A 782 -2.26 -31.03 -26.04
N LYS A 783 -0.97 -30.85 -25.76
CA LYS A 783 0.12 -31.83 -26.00
C LYS A 783 0.43 -32.66 -24.74
N ASN A 784 -0.43 -32.63 -23.73
CA ASN A 784 -0.22 -33.22 -22.39
C ASN A 784 1.00 -32.67 -21.63
N GLN A 785 1.54 -31.51 -22.01
CA GLN A 785 2.63 -30.87 -21.29
C GLN A 785 2.07 -30.02 -20.16
N TRP A 786 2.65 -30.14 -18.96
CA TRP A 786 2.31 -29.35 -17.79
C TRP A 786 3.11 -28.03 -17.76
N SER A 787 2.52 -26.99 -17.16
CA SER A 787 3.16 -25.71 -16.88
C SER A 787 2.50 -25.03 -15.67
N VAL A 788 3.29 -24.43 -14.78
CA VAL A 788 2.77 -23.56 -13.71
C VAL A 788 2.31 -22.24 -14.33
N SER A 789 1.19 -21.69 -13.89
CA SER A 789 0.67 -20.39 -14.32
C SER A 789 0.71 -19.40 -13.16
N GLY A 790 1.44 -18.30 -13.33
CA GLY A 790 1.71 -17.35 -12.24
C GLY A 790 2.85 -17.85 -11.34
N VAL A 791 2.68 -17.68 -10.03
CA VAL A 791 3.66 -18.08 -9.01
C VAL A 791 3.16 -19.29 -8.20
N ILE A 792 4.05 -19.83 -7.36
CA ILE A 792 3.69 -20.83 -6.35
C ILE A 792 3.63 -20.11 -5.01
N SER A 793 2.49 -20.15 -4.33
CA SER A 793 2.19 -19.31 -3.17
C SER A 793 2.36 -20.10 -1.87
N ARG A 794 3.28 -19.67 -1.00
CA ARG A 794 3.54 -20.27 0.30
C ARG A 794 2.48 -19.81 1.31
N THR A 795 1.59 -20.71 1.74
CA THR A 795 0.39 -20.38 2.52
C THR A 795 0.54 -20.51 4.05
N ASN A 796 1.67 -21.06 4.52
CA ASN A 796 2.05 -21.05 5.94
C ASN A 796 3.40 -20.34 6.16
N LEU A 797 3.57 -19.71 7.33
CA LEU A 797 4.79 -18.99 7.68
C LEU A 797 6.01 -19.93 7.65
N TYR A 798 7.07 -19.51 6.96
CA TYR A 798 8.33 -20.26 6.88
C TYR A 798 9.29 -19.97 8.05
N GLY A 799 9.10 -18.87 8.79
CA GLY A 799 9.87 -18.56 9.99
C GLY A 799 11.38 -18.53 9.74
N ASN A 800 12.13 -19.36 10.47
CA ASN A 800 13.58 -19.50 10.30
C ASN A 800 13.99 -20.57 9.25
N GLN A 801 13.05 -21.28 8.62
CA GLN A 801 13.37 -22.38 7.68
C GLN A 801 14.28 -21.93 6.53
N SER A 802 14.21 -20.67 6.11
CA SER A 802 14.95 -20.11 4.97
C SER A 802 16.09 -19.17 5.38
N PHE A 803 16.70 -19.34 6.56
CA PHE A 803 17.72 -18.43 7.11
C PHE A 803 18.99 -18.26 6.25
N CYS A 804 19.26 -19.22 5.36
CA CYS A 804 20.48 -19.34 4.57
C CYS A 804 20.43 -18.65 3.18
N VAL A 805 19.32 -17.98 2.85
CA VAL A 805 19.11 -17.25 1.59
C VAL A 805 18.53 -15.86 1.85
N ASP A 806 18.96 -14.86 1.09
CA ASP A 806 18.47 -13.47 1.23
C ASP A 806 17.49 -13.01 0.14
N SER A 807 17.29 -13.82 -0.91
CA SER A 807 16.28 -13.53 -1.94
C SER A 807 14.86 -13.60 -1.37
N THR A 808 14.08 -12.53 -1.58
CA THR A 808 12.66 -12.37 -1.20
C THR A 808 11.79 -13.56 -1.60
N ASP A 809 11.98 -14.06 -2.83
CA ASP A 809 11.17 -15.13 -3.39
C ASP A 809 11.69 -16.51 -2.99
N MET A 810 13.01 -16.69 -2.91
CA MET A 810 13.58 -17.96 -2.43
C MET A 810 13.29 -18.22 -0.95
N LYS A 811 13.10 -17.18 -0.12
CA LYS A 811 12.64 -17.35 1.28
C LYS A 811 11.30 -18.09 1.40
N LYS A 812 10.45 -18.07 0.37
CA LYS A 812 9.16 -18.79 0.34
C LYS A 812 9.35 -20.31 0.16
N TYR A 813 10.39 -20.72 -0.56
CA TYR A 813 10.60 -22.09 -1.05
C TYR A 813 11.74 -22.84 -0.35
N CYS A 814 12.80 -22.14 0.05
CA CYS A 814 13.99 -22.76 0.65
C CYS A 814 13.70 -23.29 2.06
N TYR A 815 13.96 -24.58 2.27
CA TYR A 815 14.25 -25.15 3.58
C TYR A 815 15.76 -25.36 3.67
N CYS A 816 16.43 -24.73 4.63
CA CYS A 816 17.88 -24.77 4.75
C CYS A 816 18.40 -26.09 5.30
N LEU A 817 19.46 -26.60 4.69
CA LEU A 817 20.28 -27.69 5.21
C LEU A 817 21.02 -27.21 6.47
N THR A 818 21.09 -28.10 7.46
CA THR A 818 21.78 -27.91 8.76
C THR A 818 23.26 -28.24 8.65
#